data_AF-A0A0C4DWR3-F1
#
_entry.id   AF-A0A0C4DWR3-F1
#
_cell.length_a   1.000
_cell.length_b   1.000
_cell.length_c   1.000
_cell.angle_alpha   90.00
_cell.angle_beta   90.00
_cell.angle_gamma   90.00
#
_symmetry.space_group_name_H-M   'P 1'
#
loop_
_entity.id
_entity.type
_entity.pdbx_description
1 polymer ?
#
loop_
_entity_poly.entity_id
_entity_poly.type
_entity_poly.pdbx_seq_one_letter_code
_entity_poly.pdbx_strand_id
1 'polypeptide(L)'
;MLSAVLRRSSTPLSLAIARQSRMTAAPWFLSSNFPVLFPTHRALTLPDDEFESFIVRDVGSRHAGPADVASESPADVAMSDGTLIDTPPSTTADVREVLAAATLAAPKSDATAAQSSNPFMGALLSHGEASEAGPKSLDNKMFTENNDVAHRSSKNALVDLFFELEDTISSPRLIEVLTAAWAEDPEMTLKIVFNARSIHLGKSSKTLFYRCAGWLAQNHPLTLAVNLRWLSRPVIPKKAEKEEADAEKPVLIDAAEANEHDPAHYDARHGVAHGYWKDLLNILALAANGTLNPLTDPKELLNLDQRGKPEISKVSQEDAKVKRQATREDRHKNTVLKFENDAVYRALHMAVSRLFASQLKEDLRKLRSGDAKEMRQISLCAKWAPSMARFHDKHTFVVSTLAELLSPPTAGEQAEEDRETFLRHARDGYRRDVAALRKQLEVVERDVTAQTFDKIKYDRVPSIAMQNYTPLFVAKDTERFDAYVTKVAQGKARISGAVLLPSTLVSKARSPGFHPDSRGKKGGRNRASAAVEAKIVEMEAKVLDGQWATLVQRIRDSGTLSSSLAVCDVSGSMDHPRRADGTTPMDSAIGLSLLVAEVAAPPFAGAFITFSEDPRVERVNLTDTFKDKIDSLEDSDWGMSTNFVAVFEKLILPIAVESKIKPEDMVKRVFVFSDMQFNEAESDQDRWSTSFERISKLYEAAGYEMPELVFWNLAGGRAGVTGFGDPTAPKPVTADTEGTALVSGYSQGMLKVFLDGGGFEDPELEEEEEPVVVTKDEGAVETLEQPNKKRKRDPLDVVKRAVNHKAYSMLRVVD
;
A
#
# COMPACT_ATOMS: atom_id res chain seq x y z
N MET A 1 10.56 79.54 0.42
CA MET A 1 9.30 80.19 -0.02
C MET A 1 8.84 79.52 -1.30
N LEU A 2 7.56 79.12 -1.33
CA LEU A 2 6.76 78.75 -2.51
C LEU A 2 7.22 77.54 -3.36
N SER A 3 6.81 76.34 -2.98
CA SER A 3 5.98 75.47 -3.83
C SER A 3 5.53 74.23 -3.04
N ALA A 4 4.55 74.45 -2.17
CA ALA A 4 3.68 73.43 -1.62
C ALA A 4 2.24 73.92 -1.84
N VAL A 5 1.30 72.97 -1.98
CA VAL A 5 -0.16 73.17 -2.20
C VAL A 5 -0.59 73.10 -3.66
N LEU A 6 -0.89 71.88 -4.14
CA LEU A 6 -2.11 71.49 -4.88
C LEU A 6 -1.91 70.13 -5.57
N ARG A 7 -2.56 69.09 -5.04
CA ARG A 7 -3.26 67.98 -5.74
C ARG A 7 -3.43 66.76 -4.81
N ARG A 8 -4.35 66.90 -3.86
CA ARG A 8 -5.14 65.78 -3.32
C ARG A 8 -6.61 66.14 -3.50
N SER A 9 -7.28 65.51 -4.45
CA SER A 9 -8.74 65.34 -4.46
C SER A 9 -9.14 64.30 -5.53
N SER A 10 -8.78 63.02 -5.32
CA SER A 10 -9.56 61.94 -5.93
C SER A 10 -10.89 61.90 -5.18
N THR A 11 -11.95 62.27 -5.88
CA THR A 11 -13.32 62.35 -5.37
C THR A 11 -13.85 60.97 -4.95
N PRO A 12 -14.74 60.91 -3.95
CA PRO A 12 -15.43 59.67 -3.55
C PRO A 12 -16.27 59.03 -4.69
N LEU A 13 -16.50 59.76 -5.79
CA LEU A 13 -17.13 59.23 -7.01
C LEU A 13 -16.27 58.19 -7.75
N SER A 14 -14.92 58.30 -7.77
CA SER A 14 -14.10 57.34 -8.54
C SER A 14 -14.00 55.97 -7.86
N LEU A 15 -14.10 55.93 -6.53
CA LEU A 15 -14.21 54.71 -5.73
C LEU A 15 -15.62 54.12 -5.77
N ALA A 16 -16.66 54.95 -5.89
CA ALA A 16 -18.03 54.50 -6.12
C ALA A 16 -18.23 53.92 -7.53
N ILE A 17 -17.62 54.52 -8.56
CA ILE A 17 -17.64 54.02 -9.94
C ILE A 17 -16.79 52.74 -10.08
N ALA A 18 -15.64 52.64 -9.41
CA ALA A 18 -14.87 51.38 -9.37
C ALA A 18 -15.55 50.25 -8.58
N ARG A 19 -16.42 50.59 -7.60
CA ARG A 19 -17.30 49.63 -6.93
C ARG A 19 -18.52 49.27 -7.79
N GLN A 20 -19.13 50.22 -8.50
CA GLN A 20 -20.24 49.97 -9.42
C GLN A 20 -19.83 49.15 -10.64
N SER A 21 -18.65 49.40 -11.25
CA SER A 21 -18.14 48.60 -12.36
C SER A 21 -17.72 47.17 -11.97
N ARG A 22 -17.56 46.87 -10.67
CA ARG A 22 -17.40 45.49 -10.17
C ARG A 22 -18.72 44.78 -9.94
N MET A 23 -19.85 45.49 -9.90
CA MET A 23 -21.18 44.91 -9.71
C MET A 23 -21.88 44.56 -11.03
N THR A 24 -21.34 44.96 -12.18
CA THR A 24 -21.91 44.70 -13.52
C THR A 24 -21.14 43.69 -14.36
N ALA A 25 -19.98 43.20 -13.90
CA ALA A 25 -19.28 42.10 -14.54
C ALA A 25 -19.94 40.78 -14.14
N ALA A 26 -20.40 39.99 -15.11
CA ALA A 26 -20.93 38.65 -14.87
C ALA A 26 -19.92 37.85 -14.02
N PRO A 27 -20.38 37.07 -13.03
CA PRO A 27 -19.50 36.24 -12.21
C PRO A 27 -18.54 35.39 -13.07
N TRP A 28 -17.26 35.36 -12.69
CA TRP A 28 -16.20 34.72 -13.48
C TRP A 28 -16.51 33.26 -13.88
N PHE A 29 -17.25 32.53 -13.04
CA PHE A 29 -17.60 31.12 -13.27
C PHE A 29 -18.65 30.93 -14.37
N LEU A 30 -19.47 31.95 -14.67
CA LEU A 30 -20.39 31.93 -15.81
C LEU A 30 -19.63 32.05 -17.13
N SER A 31 -18.52 32.79 -17.15
CA SER A 31 -17.64 32.95 -18.32
C SER A 31 -16.61 31.82 -18.52
N SER A 32 -16.66 30.76 -17.71
CA SER A 32 -15.69 29.66 -17.78
C SER A 32 -15.96 28.74 -18.97
N ASN A 33 -14.95 28.47 -19.80
CA ASN A 33 -15.05 27.51 -20.90
C ASN A 33 -14.97 26.04 -20.45
N PHE A 34 -14.86 25.74 -19.14
CA PHE A 34 -14.78 24.36 -18.66
C PHE A 34 -16.15 23.68 -18.75
N PRO A 35 -16.27 22.49 -19.38
CA PRO A 35 -17.56 21.83 -19.54
C PRO A 35 -18.06 21.38 -18.17
N VAL A 36 -19.28 21.79 -17.82
CA VAL A 36 -19.90 21.50 -16.53
C VAL A 36 -21.02 20.47 -16.64
N LEU A 37 -21.64 20.34 -17.82
CA LEU A 37 -22.81 19.51 -18.04
C LEU A 37 -22.40 18.03 -18.03
N PHE A 38 -22.82 17.29 -17.00
CA PHE A 38 -22.54 15.86 -16.86
C PHE A 38 -23.86 15.12 -16.65
N PRO A 39 -24.03 13.87 -17.14
CA PRO A 39 -25.27 13.12 -16.94
C PRO A 39 -25.66 13.02 -15.45
N THR A 40 -26.95 13.16 -15.17
CA THR A 40 -27.52 12.89 -13.84
C THR A 40 -28.23 11.54 -13.87
N HIS A 41 -28.35 10.89 -12.72
CA HIS A 41 -28.99 9.59 -12.60
C HIS A 41 -29.84 9.52 -11.34
N ARG A 42 -31.07 8.99 -11.44
CA ARG A 42 -32.04 8.93 -10.33
C ARG A 42 -31.50 8.20 -9.09
N ALA A 43 -30.61 7.21 -9.28
CA ALA A 43 -30.02 6.44 -8.20
C ALA A 43 -29.13 7.26 -7.25
N LEU A 44 -28.68 8.45 -7.68
CA LEU A 44 -27.86 9.33 -6.85
C LEU A 44 -28.59 9.85 -5.60
N THR A 45 -29.93 9.89 -5.60
CA THR A 45 -30.76 10.40 -4.49
C THR A 45 -31.56 9.33 -3.77
N LEU A 46 -31.47 8.06 -4.18
CA LEU A 46 -32.16 6.95 -3.52
C LEU A 46 -31.63 6.74 -2.09
N PRO A 47 -32.42 6.15 -1.18
CA PRO A 47 -31.91 5.55 0.06
C PRO A 47 -30.78 4.54 -0.20
N ASP A 48 -29.95 4.26 0.81
CA ASP A 48 -28.74 3.44 0.64
C ASP A 48 -29.06 1.97 0.27
N ASP A 49 -30.10 1.40 0.86
CA ASP A 49 -30.61 0.05 0.57
C ASP A 49 -31.16 -0.08 -0.86
N GLU A 50 -31.92 0.92 -1.31
CA GLU A 50 -32.42 0.97 -2.69
C GLU A 50 -31.27 1.21 -3.69
N PHE A 51 -30.27 2.00 -3.31
CA PHE A 51 -29.09 2.26 -4.13
C PHE A 51 -28.23 1.00 -4.32
N GLU A 52 -27.98 0.24 -3.25
CA GLU A 52 -27.28 -1.04 -3.33
C GLU A 52 -28.03 -2.02 -4.22
N SER A 53 -29.35 -2.15 -4.03
CA SER A 53 -30.21 -2.98 -4.89
C SER A 53 -30.18 -2.55 -6.36
N PHE A 54 -30.11 -1.25 -6.63
CA PHE A 54 -29.96 -0.72 -7.97
C PHE A 54 -28.61 -1.09 -8.59
N ILE A 55 -27.49 -0.95 -7.86
CA ILE A 55 -26.17 -1.32 -8.37
C ILE A 55 -26.13 -2.80 -8.72
N VAL A 56 -26.66 -3.67 -7.84
CA VAL A 56 -26.73 -5.12 -8.06
C VAL A 56 -27.46 -5.42 -9.38
N ARG A 57 -28.60 -4.78 -9.62
CA ARG A 57 -29.37 -4.96 -10.87
C ARG A 57 -28.64 -4.41 -12.09
N ASP A 58 -28.10 -3.19 -12.01
CA ASP A 58 -27.48 -2.48 -13.13
C ASP A 58 -26.21 -3.20 -13.59
N VAL A 59 -25.34 -3.59 -12.66
CA VAL A 59 -24.10 -4.31 -12.97
C VAL A 59 -24.37 -5.78 -13.29
N GLY A 60 -25.31 -6.44 -12.58
CA GLY A 60 -25.70 -7.83 -12.82
C GLY A 60 -26.30 -8.08 -14.20
N SER A 61 -26.96 -7.06 -14.78
CA SER A 61 -27.48 -7.12 -16.15
C SER A 61 -26.41 -7.35 -17.25
N ARG A 62 -25.11 -7.24 -16.92
CA ARG A 62 -23.99 -7.66 -17.78
C ARG A 62 -24.05 -9.13 -18.21
N HIS A 63 -24.70 -10.00 -17.42
CA HIS A 63 -24.80 -11.44 -17.72
C HIS A 63 -26.05 -11.80 -18.55
N ALA A 64 -26.99 -10.88 -18.77
CA ALA A 64 -28.19 -11.11 -19.57
C ALA A 64 -27.98 -10.63 -21.02
N GLY A 65 -27.10 -11.31 -21.75
CA GLY A 65 -27.05 -11.31 -23.22
C GLY A 65 -27.90 -12.46 -23.79
N PRO A 66 -28.41 -12.37 -25.03
CA PRO A 66 -29.71 -12.93 -25.40
C PRO A 66 -29.68 -14.45 -25.62
N ALA A 67 -30.02 -15.22 -24.59
CA ALA A 67 -30.29 -16.66 -24.73
C ALA A 67 -31.64 -17.11 -24.13
N ASP A 68 -32.32 -16.28 -23.33
CA ASP A 68 -33.55 -16.68 -22.63
C ASP A 68 -34.76 -15.81 -22.97
N VAL A 69 -35.15 -15.80 -24.26
CA VAL A 69 -36.53 -15.50 -24.66
C VAL A 69 -37.00 -16.60 -25.59
N ALA A 70 -37.49 -17.69 -25.00
CA ALA A 70 -38.24 -18.70 -25.71
C ALA A 70 -39.71 -18.27 -25.81
N SER A 71 -40.19 -18.11 -27.04
CA SER A 71 -41.47 -18.62 -27.59
C SER A 71 -42.11 -17.61 -28.56
N GLU A 72 -41.95 -17.86 -29.85
CA GLU A 72 -43.03 -17.89 -30.87
C GLU A 72 -42.39 -17.98 -32.27
N SER A 73 -42.72 -19.05 -32.99
CA SER A 73 -42.54 -19.17 -34.44
C SER A 73 -43.88 -18.77 -35.10
N PRO A 74 -43.91 -18.24 -36.35
CA PRO A 74 -43.66 -19.07 -37.54
C PRO A 74 -43.00 -18.39 -38.76
N ALA A 75 -42.20 -19.21 -39.45
CA ALA A 75 -42.11 -19.45 -40.91
C ALA A 75 -41.99 -18.32 -41.97
N ASP A 76 -41.11 -18.65 -42.93
CA ASP A 76 -40.98 -18.20 -44.33
C ASP A 76 -40.37 -16.81 -44.63
N VAL A 77 -39.18 -16.80 -45.28
CA VAL A 77 -39.03 -16.59 -46.74
C VAL A 77 -37.54 -16.63 -47.14
N ALA A 78 -37.24 -17.58 -48.03
CA ALA A 78 -36.31 -17.61 -49.17
C ALA A 78 -34.86 -17.03 -49.10
N MET A 79 -33.96 -17.92 -49.51
CA MET A 79 -32.56 -17.75 -49.93
C MET A 79 -32.41 -17.09 -51.31
N SER A 80 -31.34 -16.30 -51.50
CA SER A 80 -30.48 -16.13 -52.71
C SER A 80 -29.87 -14.72 -52.71
N ASP A 81 -28.65 -14.38 -53.14
CA ASP A 81 -27.41 -15.06 -53.55
C ASP A 81 -26.37 -13.93 -53.83
N GLY A 82 -25.06 -14.19 -53.63
CA GLY A 82 -23.88 -13.46 -54.13
C GLY A 82 -23.65 -11.99 -53.69
N THR A 83 -22.47 -11.51 -53.27
CA THR A 83 -21.09 -11.92 -53.60
C THR A 83 -20.10 -11.30 -52.59
N LEU A 84 -19.09 -12.10 -52.20
CA LEU A 84 -17.96 -11.80 -51.32
C LEU A 84 -16.83 -10.97 -51.97
N ILE A 85 -16.02 -10.29 -51.13
CA ILE A 85 -14.54 -10.14 -51.07
C ILE A 85 -14.27 -9.20 -49.87
N ASP A 86 -13.92 -9.66 -48.67
CA ASP A 86 -12.64 -10.19 -48.11
C ASP A 86 -11.76 -9.14 -47.40
N THR A 87 -11.60 -9.29 -46.07
CA THR A 87 -10.39 -9.03 -45.26
C THR A 87 -10.57 -9.55 -43.82
N PRO A 88 -9.49 -9.99 -43.13
CA PRO A 88 -9.49 -11.18 -42.27
C PRO A 88 -9.76 -10.93 -40.78
N PRO A 89 -10.38 -11.89 -40.05
CA PRO A 89 -10.38 -11.90 -38.59
C PRO A 89 -9.14 -12.59 -37.98
N SER A 90 -8.75 -12.02 -36.83
CA SER A 90 -7.58 -12.24 -36.00
C SER A 90 -7.43 -13.66 -35.45
N THR A 91 -6.21 -14.19 -35.55
CA THR A 91 -5.74 -15.46 -35.01
C THR A 91 -5.57 -15.42 -33.49
N THR A 92 -6.43 -16.12 -32.76
CA THR A 92 -6.12 -16.62 -31.40
C THR A 92 -6.86 -17.93 -31.05
N ALA A 93 -7.73 -18.42 -31.93
CA ALA A 93 -8.46 -19.67 -31.72
C ALA A 93 -7.70 -20.93 -32.20
N ASP A 94 -6.82 -20.83 -33.21
CA ASP A 94 -6.22 -22.02 -33.86
C ASP A 94 -4.91 -22.53 -33.22
N VAL A 95 -4.39 -21.88 -32.17
CA VAL A 95 -3.17 -22.35 -31.49
C VAL A 95 -3.47 -23.39 -30.42
N ARG A 96 -4.74 -23.55 -30.01
CA ARG A 96 -5.14 -24.50 -28.96
C ARG A 96 -5.44 -25.91 -29.50
N GLU A 97 -5.70 -26.06 -30.79
CA GLU A 97 -6.05 -27.35 -31.40
C GLU A 97 -4.83 -28.09 -32.01
N VAL A 98 -3.72 -27.39 -32.26
CA VAL A 98 -2.48 -27.99 -32.81
C VAL A 98 -1.59 -28.60 -31.72
N LEU A 99 -1.72 -28.21 -30.45
CA LEU A 99 -0.93 -28.75 -29.33
C LEU A 99 -1.52 -30.02 -28.69
N ALA A 100 -2.75 -30.38 -29.03
CA ALA A 100 -3.43 -31.56 -28.46
C ALA A 100 -3.25 -32.87 -29.27
N ALA A 101 -2.54 -32.84 -30.40
CA ALA A 101 -2.46 -33.96 -31.34
C ALA A 101 -1.02 -34.47 -31.61
N ALA A 102 -0.14 -34.47 -30.60
CA ALA A 102 1.22 -34.99 -30.75
C ALA A 102 1.63 -35.93 -29.59
N THR A 103 1.19 -37.18 -29.66
CA THR A 103 1.81 -38.29 -28.92
C THR A 103 2.14 -39.46 -29.85
N LEU A 104 3.45 -39.73 -29.94
CA LEU A 104 4.17 -41.00 -30.16
C LEU A 104 4.09 -41.73 -31.51
N ALA A 105 5.25 -41.81 -32.17
CA ALA A 105 5.73 -43.04 -32.81
C ALA A 105 7.27 -43.11 -32.78
N ALA A 106 7.80 -44.05 -31.99
CA ALA A 106 9.21 -44.43 -32.02
C ALA A 106 9.52 -45.29 -33.27
N PRO A 107 10.64 -45.07 -33.99
CA PRO A 107 11.09 -46.01 -35.00
C PRO A 107 12.01 -47.08 -34.40
N LYS A 108 11.84 -48.28 -34.92
CA LYS A 108 12.51 -49.53 -34.54
C LYS A 108 14.01 -49.51 -34.84
N SER A 109 14.71 -50.31 -34.03
CA SER A 109 16.09 -50.75 -34.13
C SER A 109 16.53 -51.20 -35.53
N ASP A 110 17.75 -50.81 -35.91
CA ASP A 110 18.65 -51.66 -36.69
C ASP A 110 20.04 -51.63 -36.05
N ALA A 111 20.57 -52.82 -35.78
CA ALA A 111 21.88 -53.06 -35.22
C ALA A 111 22.88 -53.31 -36.35
N THR A 112 24.04 -52.64 -36.33
CA THR A 112 25.38 -53.24 -36.55
C THR A 112 26.46 -52.15 -36.51
N ALA A 113 27.32 -52.17 -35.50
CA ALA A 113 28.76 -51.88 -35.61
C ALA A 113 29.43 -52.12 -34.25
N ALA A 114 30.22 -53.19 -34.15
CA ALA A 114 31.10 -53.44 -33.02
C ALA A 114 32.32 -52.53 -33.12
N GLN A 115 32.60 -51.72 -32.09
CA GLN A 115 33.94 -51.23 -31.78
C GLN A 115 34.15 -51.16 -30.26
N SER A 116 35.34 -51.58 -29.86
CA SER A 116 35.83 -51.88 -28.52
C SER A 116 35.64 -50.77 -27.48
N SER A 117 34.84 -51.01 -26.45
CA SER A 117 34.81 -50.16 -25.25
C SER A 117 35.94 -50.59 -24.29
N ASN A 118 36.94 -49.73 -24.13
CA ASN A 118 37.98 -49.90 -23.12
C ASN A 118 37.32 -49.91 -21.72
N PRO A 119 37.48 -50.97 -20.89
CA PRO A 119 36.86 -51.07 -19.57
C PRO A 119 37.19 -49.90 -18.65
N PHE A 120 38.34 -49.27 -18.84
CA PHE A 120 38.77 -48.08 -18.10
C PHE A 120 37.95 -46.83 -18.45
N MET A 121 37.53 -46.66 -19.72
CA MET A 121 36.65 -45.56 -20.12
C MET A 121 35.21 -45.76 -19.63
N GLY A 122 34.75 -47.01 -19.55
CA GLY A 122 33.46 -47.34 -18.93
C GLY A 122 33.44 -47.02 -17.43
N ALA A 123 34.57 -47.26 -16.73
CA ALA A 123 34.72 -46.91 -15.32
C ALA A 123 34.81 -45.39 -15.09
N LEU A 124 35.48 -44.64 -15.97
CA LEU A 124 35.58 -43.18 -15.89
C LEU A 124 34.23 -42.48 -16.14
N LEU A 125 33.41 -43.01 -17.05
CA LEU A 125 32.08 -42.47 -17.34
C LEU A 125 31.05 -42.79 -16.25
N SER A 126 31.21 -43.93 -15.54
CA SER A 126 30.34 -44.33 -14.43
C SER A 126 30.74 -43.74 -13.08
N HIS A 127 31.91 -43.10 -12.97
CA HIS A 127 32.36 -42.49 -11.71
C HIS A 127 31.59 -41.20 -11.36
N GLY A 128 30.78 -40.66 -12.28
CA GLY A 128 29.89 -39.52 -12.05
C GLY A 128 28.43 -39.89 -11.74
N GLU A 129 28.04 -41.15 -11.87
CA GLU A 129 26.67 -41.60 -11.59
C GLU A 129 26.59 -42.15 -10.17
N ALA A 130 26.55 -41.23 -9.19
CA ALA A 130 26.16 -41.57 -7.84
C ALA A 130 24.71 -42.07 -7.84
N SER A 131 24.55 -43.35 -7.48
CA SER A 131 23.30 -44.06 -7.13
C SER A 131 22.12 -43.13 -6.81
N GLU A 132 21.22 -42.93 -7.77
CA GLU A 132 19.94 -42.27 -7.53
C GLU A 132 19.07 -43.14 -6.61
N ALA A 133 18.89 -42.67 -5.37
CA ALA A 133 17.64 -42.94 -4.66
C ALA A 133 16.49 -42.45 -5.57
N GLY A 134 15.44 -43.27 -5.73
CA GLY A 134 14.36 -43.04 -6.70
C GLY A 134 13.81 -41.61 -6.72
N PRO A 135 13.20 -41.17 -7.83
CA PRO A 135 12.93 -39.76 -8.09
C PRO A 135 12.14 -39.14 -6.93
N LYS A 136 12.84 -38.38 -6.09
CA LYS A 136 12.20 -37.43 -5.19
C LYS A 136 11.44 -36.49 -6.12
N SER A 137 10.11 -36.51 -6.02
CA SER A 137 9.24 -35.67 -6.86
C SER A 137 9.79 -34.23 -6.83
N LEU A 138 10.18 -33.74 -8.00
CA LEU A 138 10.58 -32.34 -8.23
C LEU A 138 9.37 -31.40 -8.25
N ASP A 139 8.17 -31.93 -7.97
CA ASP A 139 6.94 -31.16 -8.01
C ASP A 139 7.01 -30.04 -6.97
N ASN A 140 6.75 -28.81 -7.41
CA ASN A 140 6.76 -27.62 -6.57
C ASN A 140 8.14 -27.18 -6.02
N LYS A 141 9.25 -27.53 -6.68
CA LYS A 141 10.57 -26.94 -6.42
C LYS A 141 10.98 -25.98 -7.55
N MET A 142 11.79 -24.99 -7.23
CA MET A 142 12.41 -24.05 -8.18
C MET A 142 13.79 -23.64 -7.69
N PHE A 143 14.64 -23.15 -8.59
CA PHE A 143 15.87 -22.49 -8.21
C PHE A 143 15.64 -21.00 -7.95
N THR A 144 16.31 -20.46 -6.94
CA THR A 144 16.47 -19.01 -6.81
C THR A 144 17.37 -18.48 -7.92
N GLU A 145 17.44 -17.15 -8.10
CA GLU A 145 18.40 -16.54 -9.04
C GLU A 145 19.87 -16.83 -8.66
N ASN A 146 20.12 -17.22 -7.40
CA ASN A 146 21.42 -17.60 -6.88
C ASN A 146 21.59 -19.12 -6.71
N ASN A 147 20.80 -19.91 -7.46
CA ASN A 147 20.86 -21.37 -7.56
C ASN A 147 20.57 -22.18 -6.28
N ASP A 148 20.01 -21.58 -5.22
CA ASP A 148 19.49 -22.38 -4.08
C ASP A 148 18.12 -22.99 -4.42
N VAL A 149 17.75 -24.05 -3.73
CA VAL A 149 16.47 -24.72 -3.91
C VAL A 149 15.40 -24.10 -3.01
N ALA A 150 14.32 -23.64 -3.63
CA ALA A 150 13.14 -23.09 -2.98
C ALA A 150 11.86 -23.75 -3.51
N HIS A 151 10.72 -23.41 -2.92
CA HIS A 151 9.42 -23.83 -3.40
C HIS A 151 8.83 -22.82 -4.40
N ARG A 152 8.17 -23.32 -5.46
CA ARG A 152 7.44 -22.48 -6.43
C ARG A 152 6.15 -21.93 -5.84
N SER A 153 5.49 -22.70 -4.99
CA SER A 153 4.24 -22.39 -4.28
C SER A 153 4.34 -22.88 -2.84
N SER A 154 3.68 -22.20 -1.92
CA SER A 154 3.47 -22.68 -0.56
C SER A 154 2.47 -23.84 -0.47
N LYS A 155 1.86 -24.24 -1.61
CA LYS A 155 0.72 -25.18 -1.75
C LYS A 155 -0.61 -24.64 -1.19
N ASN A 156 -0.67 -23.36 -0.85
CA ASN A 156 -1.88 -22.66 -0.46
C ASN A 156 -1.96 -21.32 -1.21
N ALA A 157 -3.07 -21.07 -1.91
CA ALA A 157 -3.16 -19.90 -2.78
C ALA A 157 -3.27 -18.58 -1.98
N LEU A 158 -3.85 -18.61 -0.78
CA LEU A 158 -3.94 -17.45 0.11
C LEU A 158 -2.57 -17.03 0.64
N VAL A 159 -1.74 -18.00 1.04
CA VAL A 159 -0.35 -17.76 1.47
C VAL A 159 0.50 -17.26 0.30
N ASP A 160 0.35 -17.85 -0.89
CA ASP A 160 1.05 -17.37 -2.10
C ASP A 160 0.67 -15.94 -2.46
N LEU A 161 -0.63 -15.62 -2.47
CA LEU A 161 -1.10 -14.25 -2.68
C LEU A 161 -0.52 -13.33 -1.60
N PHE A 162 -0.68 -13.66 -0.33
CA PHE A 162 -0.21 -12.82 0.77
C PHE A 162 1.30 -12.57 0.71
N PHE A 163 2.09 -13.57 0.34
CA PHE A 163 3.55 -13.46 0.25
C PHE A 163 4.03 -12.73 -1.01
N GLU A 164 3.40 -12.97 -2.17
CA GLU A 164 3.82 -12.38 -3.45
C GLU A 164 3.25 -10.98 -3.70
N LEU A 165 2.23 -10.55 -2.94
CA LEU A 165 1.56 -9.26 -3.10
C LEU A 165 2.48 -8.10 -2.66
N GLU A 166 3.44 -7.79 -3.53
CA GLU A 166 4.44 -6.72 -3.48
C GLU A 166 4.30 -5.82 -4.72
N ASP A 167 4.74 -4.56 -4.67
CA ASP A 167 4.90 -3.68 -5.84
C ASP A 167 5.73 -4.29 -6.99
N THR A 168 6.63 -5.25 -6.73
CA THR A 168 7.43 -5.92 -7.78
C THR A 168 6.68 -6.96 -8.62
N ILE A 169 5.50 -7.41 -8.17
CA ILE A 169 4.77 -8.49 -8.85
C ILE A 169 4.39 -8.12 -10.29
N SER A 170 4.68 -9.04 -11.22
CA SER A 170 4.28 -8.87 -12.62
C SER A 170 2.77 -8.92 -12.77
N SER A 171 2.22 -8.22 -13.78
CA SER A 171 0.77 -8.19 -13.99
C SER A 171 0.16 -9.56 -14.32
N PRO A 172 0.79 -10.42 -15.15
CA PRO A 172 0.30 -11.78 -15.36
C PRO A 172 0.29 -12.59 -14.05
N ARG A 173 1.37 -12.53 -13.26
CA ARG A 173 1.45 -13.26 -11.99
C ARG A 173 0.40 -12.78 -10.99
N LEU A 174 0.18 -11.47 -10.90
CA LEU A 174 -0.86 -10.90 -10.04
C LEU A 174 -2.25 -11.45 -10.35
N ILE A 175 -2.60 -11.55 -11.65
CA ILE A 175 -3.88 -12.12 -12.08
C ILE A 175 -3.96 -13.60 -11.68
N GLU A 176 -2.89 -14.37 -11.91
CA GLU A 176 -2.83 -15.79 -11.58
C GLU A 176 -3.07 -16.02 -10.07
N VAL A 177 -2.30 -15.36 -9.20
CA VAL A 177 -2.41 -15.57 -7.75
C VAL A 177 -3.73 -15.03 -7.18
N LEU A 178 -4.27 -13.93 -7.71
CA LEU A 178 -5.60 -13.43 -7.32
C LEU A 178 -6.70 -14.40 -7.73
N THR A 179 -6.63 -14.96 -8.94
CA THR A 179 -7.62 -15.91 -9.44
C THR A 179 -7.58 -17.22 -8.63
N ALA A 180 -6.38 -17.72 -8.32
CA ALA A 180 -6.22 -18.92 -7.51
C ALA A 180 -6.72 -18.72 -6.07
N ALA A 181 -6.33 -17.61 -5.44
CA ALA A 181 -6.75 -17.28 -4.08
C ALA A 181 -8.27 -17.05 -3.99
N TRP A 182 -8.86 -16.35 -4.98
CA TRP A 182 -10.30 -16.13 -5.02
C TRP A 182 -11.09 -17.43 -5.20
N ALA A 183 -10.57 -18.38 -5.98
CA ALA A 183 -11.19 -19.70 -6.13
C ALA A 183 -11.12 -20.53 -4.84
N GLU A 184 -10.10 -20.29 -4.00
CA GLU A 184 -9.94 -20.96 -2.71
C GLU A 184 -10.84 -20.35 -1.62
N ASP A 185 -10.72 -19.03 -1.40
CA ASP A 185 -11.55 -18.28 -0.46
C ASP A 185 -11.70 -16.80 -0.92
N PRO A 186 -12.86 -16.43 -1.49
CA PRO A 186 -13.15 -15.06 -1.90
C PRO A 186 -13.08 -14.03 -0.77
N GLU A 187 -13.53 -14.39 0.44
CA GLU A 187 -13.62 -13.48 1.57
C GLU A 187 -12.23 -13.17 2.12
N MET A 188 -11.41 -14.20 2.37
CA MET A 188 -10.02 -14.02 2.77
C MET A 188 -9.23 -13.28 1.70
N THR A 189 -9.46 -13.58 0.41
CA THR A 189 -8.82 -12.87 -0.70
C THR A 189 -9.15 -11.38 -0.69
N LEU A 190 -10.42 -11.02 -0.49
CA LEU A 190 -10.85 -9.63 -0.35
C LEU A 190 -10.17 -8.95 0.85
N LYS A 191 -10.09 -9.63 1.99
CA LYS A 191 -9.40 -9.11 3.18
C LYS A 191 -7.90 -8.93 2.94
N ILE A 192 -7.24 -9.84 2.20
CA ILE A 192 -5.83 -9.70 1.78
C ILE A 192 -5.65 -8.46 0.88
N VAL A 193 -6.55 -8.23 -0.07
CA VAL A 193 -6.53 -7.03 -0.93
C VAL A 193 -6.66 -5.74 -0.11
N PHE A 194 -7.55 -5.70 0.88
CA PHE A 194 -7.69 -4.55 1.79
C PHE A 194 -6.51 -4.43 2.76
N ASN A 195 -5.91 -5.53 3.20
CA ASN A 195 -4.67 -5.53 3.98
C ASN A 195 -3.52 -4.89 3.18
N ALA A 196 -3.38 -5.20 1.90
CA ALA A 196 -2.37 -4.57 1.04
C ALA A 196 -2.48 -3.03 1.05
N ARG A 197 -3.71 -2.49 1.09
CA ARG A 197 -3.94 -1.04 1.20
C ARG A 197 -3.77 -0.51 2.61
N SER A 198 -4.18 -1.25 3.64
CA SER A 198 -4.33 -0.77 5.01
C SER A 198 -3.07 -0.05 5.52
N ILE A 199 -3.18 1.25 5.82
CA ILE A 199 -2.06 2.09 6.28
C ILE A 199 -1.58 1.67 7.68
N HIS A 200 -2.49 1.21 8.53
CA HIS A 200 -2.24 1.04 9.96
C HIS A 200 -2.03 -0.41 10.40
N LEU A 201 -2.56 -1.36 9.64
CA LEU A 201 -2.56 -2.80 9.94
C LEU A 201 -1.86 -3.66 8.87
N GLY A 202 -1.65 -3.13 7.66
CA GLY A 202 -1.14 -3.91 6.54
C GLY A 202 -0.02 -3.21 5.77
N LYS A 203 0.05 -3.47 4.46
CA LYS A 203 1.23 -3.12 3.63
C LYS A 203 1.29 -1.67 3.17
N SER A 204 0.22 -0.89 3.35
CA SER A 204 0.13 0.51 2.92
C SER A 204 0.46 0.75 1.42
N SER A 205 0.37 -0.26 0.55
CA SER A 205 0.63 -0.12 -0.88
C SER A 205 -0.64 0.31 -1.62
N LYS A 206 -0.61 1.56 -2.08
CA LYS A 206 -1.65 2.19 -2.92
C LYS A 206 -1.62 1.70 -4.37
N THR A 207 -0.43 1.55 -4.94
CA THR A 207 -0.27 1.10 -6.35
C THR A 207 -0.82 -0.31 -6.51
N LEU A 208 -0.43 -1.20 -5.61
CA LEU A 208 -0.84 -2.59 -5.65
C LEU A 208 -2.34 -2.74 -5.40
N PHE A 209 -2.87 -1.99 -4.43
CA PHE A 209 -4.30 -1.93 -4.19
C PHE A 209 -5.09 -1.49 -5.42
N TYR A 210 -4.63 -0.49 -6.18
CA TYR A 210 -5.33 -0.06 -7.40
C TYR A 210 -5.28 -1.11 -8.51
N ARG A 211 -4.20 -1.89 -8.62
CA ARG A 211 -4.12 -3.03 -9.55
C ARG A 211 -5.11 -4.13 -9.15
N CYS A 212 -5.18 -4.46 -7.85
CA CYS A 212 -6.15 -5.42 -7.31
C CYS A 212 -7.60 -4.92 -7.48
N ALA A 213 -7.86 -3.64 -7.22
CA ALA A 213 -9.16 -3.01 -7.49
C ALA A 213 -9.51 -3.03 -8.98
N GLY A 214 -8.51 -2.95 -9.87
CA GLY A 214 -8.69 -3.17 -11.30
C GLY A 214 -9.13 -4.59 -11.64
N TRP A 215 -8.52 -5.59 -11.01
CA TRP A 215 -8.93 -6.99 -11.15
C TRP A 215 -10.35 -7.22 -10.60
N LEU A 216 -10.67 -6.66 -9.43
CA LEU A 216 -12.04 -6.70 -8.87
C LEU A 216 -13.04 -5.97 -9.78
N ALA A 217 -12.72 -4.81 -10.35
CA ALA A 217 -13.61 -4.11 -11.26
C ALA A 217 -13.94 -4.91 -12.54
N GLN A 218 -13.03 -5.80 -12.96
CA GLN A 218 -13.20 -6.65 -14.12
C GLN A 218 -13.98 -7.93 -13.81
N ASN A 219 -13.69 -8.58 -12.67
CA ASN A 219 -14.21 -9.91 -12.35
C ASN A 219 -15.32 -9.90 -11.28
N HIS A 220 -15.23 -9.00 -10.28
CA HIS A 220 -16.12 -8.89 -9.13
C HIS A 220 -16.54 -7.43 -8.84
N PRO A 221 -17.21 -6.77 -9.80
CA PRO A 221 -17.49 -5.34 -9.73
C PRO A 221 -18.46 -4.94 -8.61
N LEU A 222 -19.42 -5.80 -8.23
CA LEU A 222 -20.33 -5.51 -7.12
C LEU A 222 -19.58 -5.51 -5.79
N THR A 223 -18.72 -6.50 -5.60
CA THR A 223 -17.85 -6.63 -4.44
C THR A 223 -16.94 -5.41 -4.31
N LEU A 224 -16.36 -4.91 -5.41
CA LEU A 224 -15.60 -3.65 -5.34
C LEU A 224 -16.49 -2.48 -4.89
N ALA A 225 -17.64 -2.27 -5.54
CA ALA A 225 -18.49 -1.10 -5.33
C ALA A 225 -19.02 -1.01 -3.88
N VAL A 226 -19.48 -2.13 -3.31
CA VAL A 226 -20.03 -2.18 -1.94
C VAL A 226 -18.97 -1.86 -0.89
N ASN A 227 -17.74 -2.33 -1.10
CA ASN A 227 -16.66 -2.20 -0.11
C ASN A 227 -15.86 -0.88 -0.18
N LEU A 228 -16.08 -0.03 -1.19
CA LEU A 228 -15.35 1.25 -1.32
C LEU A 228 -15.47 2.15 -0.08
N ARG A 229 -16.61 2.13 0.61
CA ARG A 229 -16.87 2.96 1.80
C ARG A 229 -15.81 2.76 2.89
N TRP A 230 -15.31 1.54 3.05
CA TRP A 230 -14.38 1.12 4.09
C TRP A 230 -12.95 1.66 3.91
N LEU A 231 -12.63 2.23 2.74
CA LEU A 231 -11.38 2.98 2.54
C LEU A 231 -11.33 4.30 3.31
N SER A 232 -12.50 4.86 3.66
CA SER A 232 -12.62 6.20 4.23
C SER A 232 -13.22 6.25 5.64
N ARG A 233 -13.95 5.21 6.04
CA ARG A 233 -14.58 5.10 7.35
C ARG A 233 -13.58 4.75 8.46
N PRO A 234 -13.74 5.29 9.68
CA PRO A 234 -12.79 5.11 10.77
C PRO A 234 -12.97 3.76 11.49
N VAL A 235 -12.67 2.65 10.84
CA VAL A 235 -12.92 1.29 11.37
C VAL A 235 -11.81 0.71 12.24
N ILE A 236 -10.62 1.32 12.22
CA ILE A 236 -9.46 0.84 12.98
C ILE A 236 -9.33 1.66 14.26
N PRO A 237 -9.43 1.06 15.46
CA PRO A 237 -9.30 1.81 16.71
C PRO A 237 -7.88 2.34 16.90
N LYS A 238 -7.76 3.57 17.41
CA LYS A 238 -6.49 4.06 17.98
C LYS A 238 -6.45 3.64 19.45
N LYS A 239 -5.40 2.93 19.89
CA LYS A 239 -5.10 2.84 21.33
C LYS A 239 -4.85 4.28 21.81
N ALA A 240 -5.75 4.83 22.62
CA ALA A 240 -5.55 6.13 23.24
C ALA A 240 -4.44 6.02 24.29
N GLU A 241 -3.61 7.06 24.43
CA GLU A 241 -2.78 7.20 25.63
C GLU A 241 -3.73 7.17 26.84
N LYS A 242 -3.43 6.33 27.83
CA LYS A 242 -4.17 6.29 29.09
C LYS A 242 -4.02 7.66 29.77
N GLU A 243 -4.93 8.59 29.52
CA GLU A 243 -5.15 9.68 30.47
C GLU A 243 -5.78 9.04 31.71
N GLU A 244 -5.20 9.28 32.89
CA GLU A 244 -5.61 8.74 34.20
C GLU A 244 -7.01 9.21 34.69
N ALA A 245 -7.92 9.58 33.79
CA ALA A 245 -9.27 10.02 34.12
C ALA A 245 -10.30 9.60 33.05
N ASP A 246 -10.36 8.31 32.75
CA ASP A 246 -11.60 7.53 32.61
C ASP A 246 -11.21 6.16 32.04
N ALA A 247 -11.28 5.13 32.88
CA ALA A 247 -11.10 3.75 32.46
C ALA A 247 -12.35 3.24 31.72
N GLU A 248 -12.76 3.92 30.64
CA GLU A 248 -13.60 3.28 29.63
C GLU A 248 -12.66 2.52 28.69
N LYS A 249 -12.75 1.18 28.72
CA LYS A 249 -12.18 0.30 27.67
C LYS A 249 -12.56 0.87 26.29
N PRO A 250 -11.80 0.62 25.21
CA PRO A 250 -12.25 0.96 23.86
C PRO A 250 -13.51 0.14 23.53
N VAL A 251 -14.67 0.68 23.88
CA VAL A 251 -15.99 0.13 23.57
C VAL A 251 -16.26 0.50 22.11
N LEU A 252 -16.15 -0.48 21.22
CA LEU A 252 -17.00 -0.51 20.03
C LEU A 252 -18.42 -0.37 20.54
N ILE A 253 -19.21 0.57 20.01
CA ILE A 253 -20.58 0.86 20.43
C ILE A 253 -21.24 -0.46 20.83
N ASP A 254 -21.57 -0.59 22.13
CA ASP A 254 -22.00 -1.86 22.72
C ASP A 254 -23.08 -2.51 21.84
N ALA A 255 -22.93 -3.82 21.68
CA ALA A 255 -23.80 -4.72 20.91
C ALA A 255 -25.20 -4.88 21.53
N ALA A 256 -25.84 -3.77 21.90
CA ALA A 256 -27.21 -3.71 22.35
C ALA A 256 -28.05 -3.01 21.26
N GLU A 257 -28.71 -3.83 20.44
CA GLU A 257 -29.85 -3.47 19.59
C GLU A 257 -29.60 -2.52 18.39
N ALA A 258 -28.45 -2.60 17.72
CA ALA A 258 -28.23 -1.91 16.44
C ALA A 258 -28.30 -2.87 15.25
N ASN A 259 -29.08 -2.51 14.23
CA ASN A 259 -29.27 -3.25 12.98
C ASN A 259 -27.92 -3.54 12.29
N GLU A 260 -27.60 -4.81 12.00
CA GLU A 260 -26.36 -5.23 11.28
C GLU A 260 -26.18 -4.56 9.89
N HIS A 261 -27.23 -3.91 9.40
CA HIS A 261 -27.23 -3.15 8.15
C HIS A 261 -26.77 -1.69 8.31
N ASP A 262 -26.56 -1.17 9.52
CA ASP A 262 -26.01 0.18 9.72
C ASP A 262 -24.48 0.17 9.64
N PRO A 263 -23.86 0.80 8.62
CA PRO A 263 -22.41 0.87 8.51
C PRO A 263 -21.71 1.58 9.67
N ALA A 264 -22.44 2.41 10.45
CA ALA A 264 -21.90 3.07 11.64
C ALA A 264 -21.56 2.11 12.78
N HIS A 265 -22.13 0.90 12.79
CA HIS A 265 -21.81 -0.13 13.79
C HIS A 265 -20.31 -0.50 13.81
N TYR A 266 -19.65 -0.43 12.64
CA TYR A 266 -18.24 -0.78 12.51
C TYR A 266 -17.28 0.40 12.78
N ASP A 267 -17.80 1.61 13.03
CA ASP A 267 -16.96 2.77 13.27
C ASP A 267 -16.33 2.71 14.67
N ALA A 268 -15.02 2.84 14.73
CA ALA A 268 -14.28 2.94 15.98
C ALA A 268 -14.29 4.39 16.48
N ARG A 269 -14.57 4.59 17.78
CA ARG A 269 -14.44 5.89 18.45
C ARG A 269 -12.99 6.38 18.34
N HIS A 270 -12.80 7.55 17.74
CA HIS A 270 -11.46 8.09 17.39
C HIS A 270 -10.61 7.20 16.45
N GLY A 271 -11.28 6.36 15.65
CA GLY A 271 -10.64 5.44 14.72
C GLY A 271 -9.97 6.09 13.51
N VAL A 272 -9.28 5.26 12.74
CA VAL A 272 -8.65 5.58 11.45
C VAL A 272 -9.12 4.61 10.38
N ALA A 273 -9.01 5.04 9.12
CA ALA A 273 -9.46 4.25 7.97
C ALA A 273 -8.32 3.38 7.41
N HIS A 274 -8.68 2.34 6.64
CA HIS A 274 -7.68 1.56 5.90
C HIS A 274 -6.94 2.41 4.87
N GLY A 275 -7.61 3.36 4.24
CA GLY A 275 -7.06 4.24 3.22
C GLY A 275 -7.33 5.71 3.52
N TYR A 276 -7.48 6.49 2.44
CA TYR A 276 -7.89 7.88 2.51
C TYR A 276 -8.91 8.20 1.41
N TRP A 277 -9.67 9.28 1.58
CA TRP A 277 -10.66 9.77 0.61
C TRP A 277 -10.14 9.93 -0.83
N LYS A 278 -8.85 10.26 -1.00
CA LYS A 278 -8.21 10.33 -2.33
C LYS A 278 -8.11 8.99 -3.07
N ASP A 279 -8.15 7.84 -2.38
CA ASP A 279 -8.17 6.53 -3.04
C ASP A 279 -9.41 6.37 -3.91
N LEU A 280 -10.56 6.79 -3.39
CA LEU A 280 -11.85 6.78 -4.12
C LEU A 280 -11.76 7.58 -5.42
N LEU A 281 -11.17 8.78 -5.37
CA LEU A 281 -11.00 9.63 -6.54
C LEU A 281 -9.95 9.10 -7.51
N ASN A 282 -8.91 8.43 -7.01
CA ASN A 282 -7.89 7.81 -7.85
C ASN A 282 -8.47 6.60 -8.60
N ILE A 283 -9.25 5.74 -7.93
CA ILE A 283 -9.97 4.63 -8.57
C ILE A 283 -10.89 5.17 -9.68
N LEU A 284 -11.67 6.22 -9.39
CA LEU A 284 -12.56 6.84 -10.38
C LEU A 284 -11.78 7.44 -11.56
N ALA A 285 -10.65 8.09 -11.30
CA ALA A 285 -9.80 8.65 -12.36
C ALA A 285 -9.21 7.54 -13.24
N LEU A 286 -8.73 6.44 -12.66
CA LEU A 286 -8.22 5.29 -13.41
C LEU A 286 -9.35 4.67 -14.26
N ALA A 287 -10.55 4.49 -13.69
CA ALA A 287 -11.70 3.93 -14.39
C ALA A 287 -12.14 4.81 -15.56
N ALA A 288 -12.22 6.13 -15.36
CA ALA A 288 -12.57 7.10 -16.40
C ALA A 288 -11.59 7.04 -17.59
N ASN A 289 -10.31 6.75 -17.34
CA ASN A 289 -9.28 6.66 -18.39
C ASN A 289 -9.08 5.24 -18.93
N GLY A 290 -9.76 4.22 -18.39
CA GLY A 290 -9.63 2.82 -18.83
C GLY A 290 -8.37 2.13 -18.31
N THR A 291 -7.69 2.75 -17.36
CA THR A 291 -6.44 2.27 -16.74
C THR A 291 -6.70 1.69 -15.34
N LEU A 292 -7.95 1.41 -14.98
CA LEU A 292 -8.30 0.64 -13.79
C LEU A 292 -8.28 -0.84 -14.18
N ASN A 293 -7.09 -1.40 -14.32
CA ASN A 293 -6.88 -2.79 -14.68
C ASN A 293 -5.56 -3.30 -14.04
N PRO A 294 -5.39 -4.61 -13.85
CA PRO A 294 -4.19 -5.16 -13.22
C PRO A 294 -2.92 -5.03 -14.08
N LEU A 295 -3.08 -4.80 -15.40
CA LEU A 295 -2.00 -4.76 -16.39
C LEU A 295 -1.26 -3.42 -16.44
N THR A 296 -1.98 -2.31 -16.27
CA THR A 296 -1.43 -0.95 -16.34
C THR A 296 -0.83 -0.52 -15.02
N ASP A 297 0.30 0.21 -15.05
CA ASP A 297 0.82 0.87 -13.87
C ASP A 297 -0.02 2.13 -13.54
N PRO A 298 -0.72 2.18 -12.38
CA PRO A 298 -1.49 3.34 -11.98
C PRO A 298 -0.67 4.64 -11.90
N LYS A 299 0.65 4.54 -11.73
CA LYS A 299 1.55 5.69 -11.63
C LYS A 299 1.61 6.51 -12.91
N GLU A 300 1.44 5.89 -14.09
CA GLU A 300 1.49 6.59 -15.39
C GLU A 300 0.45 7.72 -15.47
N LEU A 301 -0.74 7.50 -14.89
CA LEU A 301 -1.79 8.51 -14.83
C LEU A 301 -1.68 9.39 -13.58
N LEU A 302 -1.45 8.79 -12.41
CA LEU A 302 -1.57 9.47 -11.12
C LEU A 302 -0.34 10.30 -10.75
N ASN A 303 0.84 9.90 -11.23
CA ASN A 303 2.12 10.54 -10.94
C ASN A 303 2.75 11.02 -12.25
N LEU A 304 2.09 11.97 -12.91
CA LEU A 304 2.69 12.70 -14.02
C LEU A 304 3.87 13.54 -13.50
N ASP A 305 5.06 12.94 -13.42
CA ASP A 305 6.29 13.66 -13.16
C ASP A 305 6.54 14.62 -14.31
N GLN A 306 6.08 15.86 -14.14
CA GLN A 306 6.32 16.96 -15.08
C GLN A 306 7.77 17.47 -15.05
N ARG A 307 8.74 16.65 -14.63
CA ARG A 307 10.16 17.07 -14.49
C ARG A 307 11.09 16.44 -15.53
N GLY A 308 10.61 15.53 -16.38
CA GLY A 308 11.47 14.69 -17.22
C GLY A 308 11.57 15.00 -18.72
N LYS A 309 10.93 16.06 -19.26
CA LYS A 309 11.15 16.45 -20.67
C LYS A 309 11.29 17.96 -20.81
N PRO A 310 12.52 18.50 -20.81
CA PRO A 310 12.81 19.85 -21.27
C PRO A 310 12.87 19.89 -22.81
N GLU A 311 12.05 19.11 -23.50
CA GLU A 311 11.62 19.54 -24.82
C GLU A 311 10.49 20.53 -24.58
N ILE A 312 10.89 21.78 -24.30
CA ILE A 312 9.99 22.91 -24.48
C ILE A 312 9.69 22.91 -25.98
N SER A 313 8.68 22.15 -26.37
CA SER A 313 8.13 22.20 -27.71
C SER A 313 7.86 23.68 -27.98
N LYS A 314 8.42 24.22 -29.07
CA LYS A 314 8.18 25.60 -29.55
C LYS A 314 6.73 25.77 -30.03
N VAL A 315 5.78 25.35 -29.21
CA VAL A 315 4.35 25.41 -29.47
C VAL A 315 3.91 26.80 -29.05
N SER A 316 3.27 27.52 -29.96
CA SER A 316 2.71 28.84 -29.68
C SER A 316 1.78 28.76 -28.46
N GLN A 317 1.68 29.84 -27.69
CA GLN A 317 0.74 29.91 -26.57
C GLN A 317 -0.71 29.61 -27.01
N GLU A 318 -1.05 29.97 -28.25
CA GLU A 318 -2.35 29.71 -28.86
C GLU A 318 -2.55 28.22 -29.15
N ASP A 319 -1.59 27.58 -29.81
CA ASP A 319 -1.62 26.13 -30.09
C ASP A 319 -1.70 25.31 -28.80
N ALA A 320 -0.98 25.72 -27.76
CA ALA A 320 -1.04 25.08 -26.45
C ALA A 320 -2.42 25.24 -25.79
N LYS A 321 -3.08 26.39 -25.97
CA LYS A 321 -4.44 26.65 -25.48
C LYS A 321 -5.46 25.78 -26.23
N VAL A 322 -5.37 25.71 -27.56
CA VAL A 322 -6.23 24.88 -28.41
C VAL A 322 -6.06 23.39 -28.06
N LYS A 323 -4.83 22.90 -27.96
CA LYS A 323 -4.55 21.49 -27.58
C LYS A 323 -5.12 21.15 -26.21
N ARG A 324 -4.98 22.04 -25.22
CA ARG A 324 -5.57 21.86 -23.87
C ARG A 324 -7.10 21.85 -23.91
N GLN A 325 -7.70 22.68 -24.77
CA GLN A 325 -9.14 22.72 -24.95
C GLN A 325 -9.66 21.43 -25.60
N ALA A 326 -9.06 20.99 -26.72
CA ALA A 326 -9.40 19.74 -27.39
C ALA A 326 -9.27 18.54 -26.43
N THR A 327 -8.13 18.40 -25.75
CA THR A 327 -7.90 17.33 -24.76
C THR A 327 -8.99 17.31 -23.68
N ARG A 328 -9.48 18.48 -23.26
CA ARG A 328 -10.52 18.60 -22.24
C ARG A 328 -11.89 18.18 -22.79
N GLU A 329 -12.22 18.59 -24.01
CA GLU A 329 -13.46 18.21 -24.68
C GLU A 329 -13.50 16.71 -24.97
N ASP A 330 -12.39 16.13 -25.40
CA ASP A 330 -12.27 14.68 -25.63
C ASP A 330 -12.45 13.89 -24.34
N ARG A 331 -11.78 14.30 -23.25
CA ARG A 331 -11.99 13.70 -21.93
C ARG A 331 -13.43 13.80 -21.48
N HIS A 332 -14.05 14.96 -21.70
CA HIS A 332 -15.44 15.18 -21.33
C HIS A 332 -16.37 14.21 -22.06
N LYS A 333 -16.29 14.16 -23.40
CA LYS A 333 -17.06 13.24 -24.23
C LYS A 333 -16.85 11.78 -23.80
N ASN A 334 -15.60 11.36 -23.63
CA ASN A 334 -15.28 9.99 -23.23
C ASN A 334 -15.84 9.62 -21.85
N THR A 335 -15.80 10.55 -20.90
CA THR A 335 -16.32 10.30 -19.54
C THR A 335 -17.85 10.23 -19.52
N VAL A 336 -18.51 11.07 -20.31
CA VAL A 336 -19.98 11.04 -20.50
C VAL A 336 -20.40 9.71 -21.13
N LEU A 337 -19.76 9.32 -22.24
CA LEU A 337 -20.02 8.05 -22.93
C LEU A 337 -19.79 6.85 -22.01
N LYS A 338 -18.77 6.87 -21.16
CA LYS A 338 -18.54 5.81 -20.17
C LYS A 338 -19.62 5.77 -19.10
N PHE A 339 -20.06 6.92 -18.60
CA PHE A 339 -21.13 6.95 -17.60
C PHE A 339 -22.44 6.37 -18.14
N GLU A 340 -22.75 6.63 -19.41
CA GLU A 340 -23.96 6.13 -20.06
C GLU A 340 -23.86 4.63 -20.40
N ASN A 341 -22.72 4.18 -20.93
CA ASN A 341 -22.60 2.83 -21.50
C ASN A 341 -21.92 1.78 -20.60
N ASP A 342 -21.09 2.18 -19.64
CA ASP A 342 -20.39 1.24 -18.75
C ASP A 342 -21.02 1.24 -17.35
N ALA A 343 -21.77 0.17 -17.05
CA ALA A 343 -22.42 -0.02 -15.75
C ALA A 343 -21.44 -0.01 -14.58
N VAL A 344 -20.21 -0.51 -14.75
CA VAL A 344 -19.22 -0.53 -13.66
C VAL A 344 -18.69 0.86 -13.40
N TYR A 345 -18.29 1.60 -14.45
CA TYR A 345 -17.88 3.00 -14.27
C TYR A 345 -19.00 3.84 -13.66
N ARG A 346 -20.24 3.66 -14.13
CA ARG A 346 -21.42 4.36 -13.58
C ARG A 346 -21.63 4.04 -12.10
N ALA A 347 -21.59 2.76 -11.70
CA ALA A 347 -21.71 2.33 -10.31
C ALA A 347 -20.60 2.96 -9.43
N LEU A 348 -19.35 2.90 -9.87
CA LEU A 348 -18.21 3.51 -9.16
C LEU A 348 -18.37 5.04 -9.03
N HIS A 349 -18.75 5.73 -10.11
CA HIS A 349 -18.97 7.18 -10.10
C HIS A 349 -20.05 7.59 -9.12
N MET A 350 -21.18 6.89 -9.13
CA MET A 350 -22.30 7.17 -8.22
C MET A 350 -21.94 6.85 -6.77
N ALA A 351 -21.33 5.69 -6.49
CA ALA A 351 -20.92 5.30 -5.14
C ALA A 351 -19.93 6.30 -4.54
N VAL A 352 -18.88 6.66 -5.28
CA VAL A 352 -17.90 7.65 -4.82
C VAL A 352 -18.55 9.02 -4.62
N SER A 353 -19.42 9.45 -5.55
CA SER A 353 -20.12 10.74 -5.42
C SER A 353 -21.02 10.80 -4.19
N ARG A 354 -21.77 9.73 -3.91
CA ARG A 354 -22.64 9.63 -2.72
C ARG A 354 -21.84 9.65 -1.42
N LEU A 355 -20.72 8.92 -1.35
CA LEU A 355 -19.84 8.91 -0.17
C LEU A 355 -19.32 10.31 0.16
N PHE A 356 -18.79 11.03 -0.84
CA PHE A 356 -18.31 12.40 -0.65
C PHE A 356 -19.44 13.36 -0.31
N ALA A 357 -20.57 13.29 -1.01
CA ALA A 357 -21.69 14.20 -0.76
C ALA A 357 -22.27 14.02 0.65
N SER A 358 -22.45 12.79 1.11
CA SER A 358 -22.99 12.49 2.44
C SER A 358 -22.08 13.02 3.55
N GLN A 359 -20.77 12.74 3.47
CA GLN A 359 -19.83 13.23 4.47
C GLN A 359 -19.68 14.76 4.44
N LEU A 360 -19.65 15.39 3.26
CA LEU A 360 -19.57 16.84 3.14
C LEU A 360 -20.83 17.54 3.69
N LYS A 361 -22.02 16.97 3.51
CA LYS A 361 -23.25 17.50 4.13
C LYS A 361 -23.15 17.50 5.64
N GLU A 362 -22.68 16.40 6.23
CA GLU A 362 -22.49 16.30 7.67
C GLU A 362 -21.43 17.27 8.19
N ASP A 363 -20.29 17.37 7.51
CA ASP A 363 -19.21 18.30 7.85
C ASP A 363 -19.67 19.77 7.75
N LEU A 364 -20.49 20.11 6.75
CA LEU A 364 -21.08 21.44 6.61
C LEU A 364 -22.11 21.73 7.71
N ARG A 365 -22.90 20.73 8.14
CA ARG A 365 -23.80 20.86 9.29
C ARG A 365 -23.01 21.20 10.56
N LYS A 366 -21.93 20.45 10.83
CA LYS A 366 -21.01 20.67 11.96
C LYS A 366 -20.30 22.03 11.89
N LEU A 367 -19.98 22.51 10.69
CA LEU A 367 -19.38 23.82 10.50
C LEU A 367 -20.40 24.95 10.77
N ARG A 368 -21.65 24.76 10.36
CA ARG A 368 -22.72 25.77 10.47
C ARG A 368 -23.33 25.84 11.88
N SER A 369 -23.20 24.80 12.70
CA SER A 369 -23.70 24.82 14.08
C SER A 369 -22.94 25.80 14.97
N GLY A 370 -21.68 26.10 14.65
CA GLY A 370 -20.83 27.03 15.40
C GLY A 370 -20.34 26.49 16.76
N ASP A 371 -20.66 25.24 17.10
CA ASP A 371 -20.16 24.59 18.31
C ASP A 371 -18.71 24.15 18.12
N ALA A 372 -17.82 24.61 19.00
CA ALA A 372 -16.41 24.26 19.00
C ALA A 372 -16.16 22.75 19.13
N LYS A 373 -17.05 21.99 19.79
CA LYS A 373 -16.91 20.52 19.91
C LYS A 373 -17.22 19.83 18.58
N GLU A 374 -18.35 20.16 17.94
CA GLU A 374 -18.70 19.61 16.62
C GLU A 374 -17.68 20.03 15.54
N MET A 375 -17.19 21.28 15.58
CA MET A 375 -16.19 21.76 14.62
C MET A 375 -14.83 21.04 14.73
N ARG A 376 -14.51 20.41 15.87
CA ARG A 376 -13.33 19.55 16.03
C ARG A 376 -13.53 18.14 15.47
N GLN A 377 -14.79 17.73 15.25
CA GLN A 377 -15.17 16.43 14.71
C GLN A 377 -15.42 16.44 13.20
N ILE A 378 -15.06 17.54 12.52
CA ILE A 378 -15.12 17.64 11.05
C ILE A 378 -14.14 16.63 10.46
N SER A 379 -14.62 15.86 9.48
CA SER A 379 -13.82 14.82 8.84
C SER A 379 -12.72 15.40 7.94
N LEU A 380 -11.75 14.56 7.56
CA LEU A 380 -10.75 14.91 6.54
C LEU A 380 -11.28 14.84 5.10
N CYS A 381 -12.59 14.62 4.87
CA CYS A 381 -13.18 14.52 3.54
C CYS A 381 -12.91 15.78 2.70
N ALA A 382 -13.15 16.97 3.26
CA ALA A 382 -12.94 18.24 2.56
C ALA A 382 -11.47 18.51 2.16
N LYS A 383 -10.50 17.93 2.89
CA LYS A 383 -9.07 18.00 2.49
C LYS A 383 -8.88 17.35 1.12
N TRP A 384 -9.50 16.20 0.90
CA TRP A 384 -9.35 15.40 -0.31
C TRP A 384 -10.41 15.64 -1.37
N ALA A 385 -11.48 16.37 -1.06
CA ALA A 385 -12.55 16.70 -1.99
C ALA A 385 -11.99 17.32 -3.30
N PRO A 386 -12.48 16.90 -4.47
CA PRO A 386 -11.91 17.31 -5.75
C PRO A 386 -12.03 18.83 -5.94
N SER A 387 -10.95 19.48 -6.35
CA SER A 387 -10.97 20.91 -6.65
C SER A 387 -11.37 21.14 -8.10
N MET A 388 -12.19 22.17 -8.35
CA MET A 388 -12.72 22.47 -9.68
C MET A 388 -11.59 22.64 -10.71
N ALA A 389 -11.78 22.03 -11.88
CA ALA A 389 -10.85 22.06 -13.01
C ALA A 389 -9.40 21.67 -12.64
N ARG A 390 -9.20 20.88 -11.57
CA ARG A 390 -7.91 20.26 -11.21
C ARG A 390 -7.92 18.78 -11.58
N PHE A 391 -6.85 18.04 -11.23
CA PHE A 391 -6.59 16.68 -11.71
C PHE A 391 -7.84 15.78 -11.71
N HIS A 392 -8.42 15.46 -10.56
CA HIS A 392 -9.57 14.55 -10.49
C HIS A 392 -10.78 15.04 -11.29
N ASP A 393 -11.14 16.32 -11.19
CA ASP A 393 -12.28 16.90 -11.93
C ASP A 393 -12.05 16.93 -13.45
N LYS A 394 -10.80 17.11 -13.92
CA LYS A 394 -10.45 17.07 -15.34
C LYS A 394 -10.59 15.68 -15.96
N HIS A 395 -10.49 14.64 -15.16
CA HIS A 395 -10.54 13.25 -15.61
C HIS A 395 -11.92 12.61 -15.37
N THR A 396 -12.68 13.09 -14.38
CA THR A 396 -13.92 12.43 -13.92
C THR A 396 -15.16 13.31 -13.97
N PHE A 397 -15.00 14.65 -14.01
CA PHE A 397 -16.10 15.64 -13.90
C PHE A 397 -17.01 15.47 -12.66
N VAL A 398 -16.54 14.71 -11.67
CA VAL A 398 -17.27 14.35 -10.45
C VAL A 398 -17.77 15.55 -9.64
N VAL A 399 -17.12 16.72 -9.77
CA VAL A 399 -17.55 17.94 -9.07
C VAL A 399 -18.94 18.39 -9.52
N SER A 400 -19.33 18.16 -10.78
CA SER A 400 -20.68 18.50 -11.24
C SER A 400 -21.73 17.66 -10.50
N THR A 401 -21.51 16.35 -10.40
CA THR A 401 -22.37 15.42 -9.63
C THR A 401 -22.41 15.78 -8.14
N LEU A 402 -21.26 16.09 -7.53
CA LEU A 402 -21.20 16.49 -6.11
C LEU A 402 -21.94 17.80 -5.86
N ALA A 403 -21.75 18.80 -6.73
CA ALA A 403 -22.42 20.08 -6.61
C ALA A 403 -23.95 19.94 -6.69
N GLU A 404 -24.43 19.13 -7.63
CA GLU A 404 -25.86 18.82 -7.78
C GLU A 404 -26.42 18.09 -6.54
N LEU A 405 -25.67 17.15 -5.96
CA LEU A 405 -26.09 16.45 -4.74
C LEU A 405 -26.12 17.33 -3.49
N LEU A 406 -25.24 18.32 -3.39
CA LEU A 406 -25.14 19.23 -2.24
C LEU A 406 -26.13 20.40 -2.30
N SER A 407 -26.53 20.80 -3.50
CA SER A 407 -27.49 21.89 -3.75
C SER A 407 -28.56 21.39 -4.70
N PRO A 408 -29.51 20.53 -4.25
CA PRO A 408 -30.56 20.03 -5.12
C PRO A 408 -31.43 21.18 -5.62
N PRO A 409 -31.91 21.12 -6.88
CA PRO A 409 -32.78 22.16 -7.41
C PRO A 409 -34.04 22.25 -6.56
N THR A 410 -34.23 23.40 -5.90
CA THR A 410 -35.40 23.62 -5.04
C THR A 410 -36.59 23.99 -5.92
N ALA A 411 -37.73 23.34 -5.71
CA ALA A 411 -38.97 23.62 -6.43
C ALA A 411 -39.44 25.05 -6.13
N GLY A 412 -39.15 26.00 -7.03
CA GLY A 412 -39.68 27.37 -6.93
C GLY A 412 -38.89 28.46 -7.66
N GLU A 413 -37.54 28.43 -7.62
CA GLU A 413 -36.72 29.54 -8.15
C GLU A 413 -35.70 29.13 -9.24
N GLN A 414 -35.40 27.83 -9.38
CA GLN A 414 -34.35 27.30 -10.27
C GLN A 414 -34.88 26.38 -11.38
N ALA A 415 -36.20 26.16 -11.45
CA ALA A 415 -36.81 25.23 -12.41
C ALA A 415 -36.92 25.80 -13.84
N GLU A 416 -36.75 27.12 -14.02
CA GLU A 416 -36.78 27.79 -15.33
C GLU A 416 -35.39 28.10 -15.91
N GLU A 417 -34.29 27.86 -15.16
CA GLU A 417 -32.92 28.12 -15.65
C GLU A 417 -32.34 26.90 -16.38
N ASP A 418 -31.58 27.14 -17.46
CA ASP A 418 -30.82 26.11 -18.17
C ASP A 418 -29.92 25.33 -17.18
N ARG A 419 -29.96 23.99 -17.25
CA ARG A 419 -29.24 23.09 -16.32
C ARG A 419 -27.75 23.40 -16.26
N GLU A 420 -27.17 23.85 -17.38
CA GLU A 420 -25.76 24.28 -17.41
C GLU A 420 -25.51 25.47 -16.48
N THR A 421 -26.40 26.47 -16.49
CA THR A 421 -26.31 27.66 -15.64
C THR A 421 -26.46 27.29 -14.16
N PHE A 422 -27.44 26.45 -13.84
CA PHE A 422 -27.60 25.90 -12.49
C PHE A 422 -26.32 25.19 -12.00
N LEU A 423 -25.74 24.30 -12.83
CA LEU A 423 -24.50 23.59 -12.48
C LEU A 423 -23.33 24.55 -12.27
N ARG A 424 -23.23 25.65 -13.02
CA ARG A 424 -22.20 26.67 -12.82
C ARG A 424 -22.34 27.34 -11.44
N HIS A 425 -23.56 27.68 -11.03
CA HIS A 425 -23.84 28.21 -9.70
C HIS A 425 -23.58 27.19 -8.58
N ALA A 426 -24.07 25.96 -8.73
CA ALA A 426 -23.88 24.88 -7.76
C ALA A 426 -22.39 24.57 -7.56
N ARG A 427 -21.60 24.52 -8.64
CA ARG A 427 -20.15 24.30 -8.59
C ARG A 427 -19.41 25.42 -7.86
N ASP A 428 -19.81 26.68 -8.03
CA ASP A 428 -19.25 27.78 -7.24
C ASP A 428 -19.65 27.69 -5.75
N GLY A 429 -20.89 27.29 -5.45
CA GLY A 429 -21.34 26.97 -4.09
C GLY A 429 -20.45 25.92 -3.44
N TYR A 430 -20.26 24.77 -4.11
CA TYR A 430 -19.35 23.71 -3.69
C TYR A 430 -17.92 24.22 -3.44
N ARG A 431 -17.38 25.06 -4.34
CA ARG A 431 -16.04 25.66 -4.15
C ARG A 431 -15.96 26.48 -2.86
N ARG A 432 -17.00 27.27 -2.55
CA ARG A 432 -17.06 28.08 -1.32
C ARG A 432 -17.17 27.21 -0.07
N ASP A 433 -18.04 26.20 -0.10
CA ASP A 433 -18.24 25.26 1.01
C ASP A 433 -16.96 24.48 1.33
N VAL A 434 -16.31 23.88 0.32
CA VAL A 434 -15.03 23.17 0.50
C VAL A 434 -13.93 24.13 0.97
N ALA A 435 -13.90 25.37 0.48
CA ALA A 435 -12.94 26.37 0.93
C ALA A 435 -13.14 26.77 2.39
N ALA A 436 -14.38 26.78 2.89
CA ALA A 436 -14.71 27.05 4.29
C ALA A 436 -14.29 25.88 5.19
N LEU A 437 -14.61 24.64 4.81
CA LEU A 437 -14.18 23.44 5.52
C LEU A 437 -12.65 23.32 5.59
N ARG A 438 -11.94 23.56 4.48
CA ARG A 438 -10.46 23.55 4.46
C ARG A 438 -9.83 24.64 5.31
N LYS A 439 -10.53 25.76 5.52
CA LYS A 439 -10.08 26.82 6.43
C LYS A 439 -10.18 26.32 7.88
N GLN A 440 -11.28 25.67 8.22
CA GLN A 440 -11.49 25.09 9.56
C GLN A 440 -10.53 23.94 9.87
N LEU A 441 -10.20 23.13 8.87
CA LEU A 441 -9.20 22.05 8.98
C LEU A 441 -7.74 22.54 9.04
N GLU A 442 -7.50 23.86 8.98
CA GLU A 442 -6.16 24.47 9.02
C GLU A 442 -5.18 23.83 7.99
N VAL A 443 -5.65 23.61 6.76
CA VAL A 443 -4.85 22.99 5.69
C VAL A 443 -3.67 23.92 5.31
N VAL A 444 -2.45 23.44 5.56
CA VAL A 444 -1.18 24.19 5.47
C VAL A 444 -0.98 24.85 4.10
N GLU A 445 -1.37 24.17 3.03
CA GLU A 445 -1.26 24.66 1.65
C GLU A 445 -1.97 26.00 1.43
N ARG A 446 -2.99 26.31 2.25
CA ARG A 446 -3.69 27.60 2.20
C ARG A 446 -2.80 28.73 2.67
N ASP A 447 -2.17 28.58 3.83
CA ASP A 447 -1.30 29.60 4.41
C ASP A 447 0.00 29.73 3.61
N VAL A 448 0.53 28.62 3.10
CA VAL A 448 1.65 28.60 2.15
C VAL A 448 1.32 29.41 0.88
N THR A 449 0.13 29.20 0.30
CA THR A 449 -0.28 29.93 -0.91
C THR A 449 -0.57 31.40 -0.63
N ALA A 450 -1.15 31.71 0.53
CA ALA A 450 -1.42 33.08 0.98
C ALA A 450 -0.19 33.82 1.49
N GLN A 451 0.96 33.15 1.62
CA GLN A 451 2.20 33.65 2.22
C GLN A 451 2.04 34.12 3.67
N THR A 452 1.08 33.55 4.42
CA THR A 452 0.83 33.85 5.83
C THR A 452 1.42 32.78 6.74
N PHE A 453 2.74 32.62 6.71
CA PHE A 453 3.48 31.62 7.48
C PHE A 453 3.32 31.81 9.00
N ASP A 454 3.04 33.04 9.45
CA ASP A 454 2.73 33.42 10.83
C ASP A 454 1.57 32.60 11.43
N LYS A 455 0.62 32.16 10.60
CA LYS A 455 -0.56 31.40 11.03
C LYS A 455 -0.33 29.90 11.12
N ILE A 456 0.76 29.39 10.55
CA ILE A 456 1.05 27.96 10.53
C ILE A 456 1.38 27.50 11.95
N LYS A 457 0.66 26.47 12.40
CA LYS A 457 0.89 25.78 13.66
C LYS A 457 1.67 24.49 13.37
N TYR A 458 2.99 24.53 13.54
CA TYR A 458 3.88 23.41 13.17
C TYR A 458 3.51 22.08 13.84
N ASP A 459 3.02 22.11 15.09
CA ASP A 459 2.57 20.91 15.83
C ASP A 459 1.42 20.15 15.14
N ARG A 460 0.63 20.83 14.30
CA ARG A 460 -0.51 20.25 13.58
C ARG A 460 -0.18 19.83 12.14
N VAL A 461 1.00 20.17 11.65
CA VAL A 461 1.41 19.88 10.27
C VAL A 461 1.67 18.37 10.14
N PRO A 462 0.99 17.66 9.22
CA PRO A 462 1.22 16.23 9.01
C PRO A 462 2.64 15.93 8.51
N SER A 463 3.21 14.76 8.85
CA SER A 463 4.60 14.41 8.53
C SER A 463 4.99 14.53 7.05
N ILE A 464 4.10 14.12 6.13
CA ILE A 464 4.34 14.22 4.67
C ILE A 464 4.35 15.68 4.23
N ALA A 465 3.46 16.51 4.79
CA ALA A 465 3.46 17.95 4.51
C ALA A 465 4.71 18.62 5.09
N MET A 466 5.13 18.21 6.29
CA MET A 466 6.37 18.67 6.91
C MET A 466 7.55 18.38 5.98
N GLN A 467 7.70 17.14 5.53
CA GLN A 467 8.74 16.75 4.58
C GLN A 467 8.74 17.60 3.30
N ASN A 468 7.57 17.81 2.70
CA ASN A 468 7.48 18.51 1.41
C ASN A 468 7.73 20.02 1.53
N TYR A 469 7.43 20.61 2.69
CA TYR A 469 7.48 22.05 2.91
C TYR A 469 8.64 22.51 3.81
N THR A 470 9.43 21.62 4.42
CA THR A 470 10.62 21.98 5.22
C THR A 470 11.52 22.99 4.49
N PRO A 471 11.93 22.78 3.22
CA PRO A 471 12.77 23.76 2.54
C PRO A 471 12.13 25.15 2.43
N LEU A 472 10.80 25.20 2.31
CA LEU A 472 10.05 26.43 2.24
C LEU A 472 9.93 27.11 3.61
N PHE A 473 9.69 26.34 4.68
CA PHE A 473 9.64 26.85 6.05
C PHE A 473 10.98 27.41 6.49
N VAL A 474 12.09 26.73 6.19
CA VAL A 474 13.43 27.26 6.48
C VAL A 474 13.69 28.55 5.72
N ALA A 475 13.26 28.65 4.45
CA ALA A 475 13.49 29.83 3.63
C ALA A 475 12.60 31.04 4.00
N LYS A 476 11.43 30.82 4.62
CA LYS A 476 10.41 31.88 4.84
C LYS A 476 10.07 32.16 6.31
N ASP A 477 10.31 31.23 7.22
CA ASP A 477 9.97 31.32 8.65
C ASP A 477 11.00 30.58 9.52
N THR A 478 12.28 30.91 9.34
CA THR A 478 13.40 30.19 9.97
C THR A 478 13.31 30.15 11.50
N GLU A 479 13.05 31.29 12.15
CA GLU A 479 13.13 31.40 13.62
C GLU A 479 12.08 30.56 14.34
N ARG A 480 10.81 30.64 13.91
CA ARG A 480 9.72 29.85 14.53
C ARG A 480 9.88 28.36 14.24
N PHE A 481 10.34 28.03 13.03
CA PHE A 481 10.59 26.65 12.66
C PHE A 481 11.75 26.05 13.47
N ASP A 482 12.84 26.80 13.67
CA ASP A 482 13.98 26.40 14.51
C ASP A 482 13.59 26.14 15.96
N ALA A 483 12.78 27.03 16.53
CA ALA A 483 12.23 26.87 17.88
C ALA A 483 11.35 25.61 17.98
N TYR A 484 10.55 25.32 16.96
CA TYR A 484 9.73 24.11 16.90
C TYR A 484 10.59 22.84 16.80
N VAL A 485 11.54 22.79 15.87
CA VAL A 485 12.43 21.62 15.68
C VAL A 485 13.27 21.37 16.94
N THR A 486 13.72 22.42 17.61
CA THR A 486 14.42 22.30 18.90
C THR A 486 13.52 21.71 20.00
N LYS A 487 12.23 22.08 20.06
CA LYS A 487 11.27 21.46 20.99
C LYS A 487 11.06 19.98 20.67
N VAL A 488 11.02 19.61 19.38
CA VAL A 488 10.91 18.21 18.94
C VAL A 488 12.14 17.42 19.37
N ALA A 489 13.35 17.95 19.15
CA ALA A 489 14.59 17.31 19.58
C ALA A 489 14.67 17.13 21.11
N GLN A 490 14.10 18.06 21.89
CA GLN A 490 13.99 17.96 23.35
C GLN A 490 12.86 17.03 23.82
N GLY A 491 12.09 16.41 22.92
CA GLY A 491 10.93 15.58 23.26
C GLY A 491 9.72 16.35 23.78
N LYS A 492 9.73 17.69 23.74
CA LYS A 492 8.63 18.57 24.22
C LYS A 492 7.53 18.77 23.19
N ALA A 493 7.76 18.37 21.93
CA ALA A 493 6.79 18.37 20.85
C ALA A 493 6.96 17.10 20.01
N ARG A 494 5.91 16.69 19.30
CA ARG A 494 5.93 15.53 18.40
C ARG A 494 5.45 15.95 17.02
N ILE A 495 6.03 15.36 15.97
CA ILE A 495 5.58 15.60 14.60
C ILE A 495 4.28 14.82 14.37
N SER A 496 3.19 15.54 14.11
CA SER A 496 1.88 14.94 13.92
C SER A 496 1.80 14.05 12.67
N GLY A 497 1.10 12.93 12.81
CA GLY A 497 0.74 12.08 11.67
C GLY A 497 1.89 11.35 11.01
N ALA A 498 2.90 10.89 11.77
CA ALA A 498 4.03 10.12 11.25
C ALA A 498 3.56 8.86 10.47
N VAL A 499 3.37 8.99 9.16
CA VAL A 499 3.06 7.90 8.21
C VAL A 499 4.16 7.90 7.16
N LEU A 500 5.41 7.92 7.62
CA LEU A 500 6.55 7.61 6.77
C LEU A 500 6.95 6.18 7.05
N LEU A 501 7.26 5.45 5.98
CA LEU A 501 7.78 4.09 6.08
C LEU A 501 9.22 4.18 6.59
N PRO A 502 9.71 3.18 7.36
CA PRO A 502 11.11 3.11 7.76
C PRO A 502 12.07 3.34 6.59
N SER A 503 11.80 2.69 5.45
CA SER A 503 12.59 2.82 4.22
C SER A 503 12.69 4.26 3.70
N THR A 504 11.60 5.02 3.75
CA THR A 504 11.62 6.44 3.31
C THR A 504 12.41 7.36 4.24
N LEU A 505 12.56 6.99 5.51
CA LEU A 505 13.41 7.72 6.46
C LEU A 505 14.88 7.35 6.23
N VAL A 506 15.18 6.06 6.10
CA VAL A 506 16.53 5.54 5.82
C VAL A 506 17.08 6.10 4.50
N SER A 507 16.32 5.99 3.41
CA SER A 507 16.73 6.46 2.08
C SER A 507 17.12 7.96 2.06
N LYS A 508 16.46 8.78 2.88
CA LYS A 508 16.83 10.20 3.04
C LYS A 508 18.09 10.40 3.86
N ALA A 509 18.24 9.67 4.97
CA ALA A 509 19.43 9.76 5.81
C ALA A 509 20.69 9.33 5.04
N ARG A 510 20.56 8.36 4.14
CA ARG A 510 21.59 7.88 3.20
C ARG A 510 21.82 8.77 1.98
N SER A 511 20.93 9.73 1.72
CA SER A 511 21.02 10.54 0.49
C SER A 511 22.28 11.43 0.51
N PRO A 512 23.02 11.57 -0.61
CA PRO A 512 24.29 12.33 -0.65
C PRO A 512 24.19 13.81 -0.22
N GLY A 513 22.99 14.38 -0.23
CA GLY A 513 22.72 15.75 0.23
C GLY A 513 22.88 15.96 1.74
N PHE A 514 22.94 14.87 2.52
CA PHE A 514 23.07 14.84 3.98
C PHE A 514 24.51 14.65 4.49
N HIS A 515 25.48 14.34 3.62
CA HIS A 515 26.88 14.30 4.01
C HIS A 515 27.52 15.71 3.92
N PRO A 516 28.10 16.23 5.02
CA PRO A 516 28.81 17.51 5.01
C PRO A 516 29.93 17.57 3.95
N ASP A 517 30.56 16.42 3.66
CA ASP A 517 31.77 16.33 2.81
C ASP A 517 31.51 16.07 1.31
N SER A 518 30.31 15.68 0.89
CA SER A 518 30.07 15.23 -0.50
C SER A 518 29.85 16.35 -1.52
N ARG A 519 29.91 17.64 -1.13
CA ARG A 519 29.82 18.76 -2.09
C ARG A 519 31.18 19.33 -2.44
N GLY A 520 32.01 18.47 -3.02
CA GLY A 520 33.16 18.90 -3.80
C GLY A 520 32.72 19.71 -5.03
N LYS A 521 32.99 21.03 -4.99
CA LYS A 521 33.24 21.90 -6.14
C LYS A 521 32.24 21.81 -7.31
N LYS A 522 31.08 22.46 -7.20
CA LYS A 522 30.46 23.12 -8.37
C LYS A 522 29.99 24.54 -8.04
N GLY A 523 30.81 25.51 -8.44
CA GLY A 523 30.40 26.84 -8.91
C GLY A 523 29.81 27.82 -7.88
N GLY A 524 30.65 28.73 -7.38
CA GLY A 524 30.32 30.15 -7.18
C GLY A 524 28.98 30.52 -6.53
N ARG A 525 28.59 29.90 -5.40
CA ARG A 525 27.47 30.40 -4.58
C ARG A 525 27.95 31.26 -3.42
N ASN A 526 27.23 32.34 -3.15
CA ASN A 526 27.53 33.30 -2.07
C ASN A 526 27.58 32.62 -0.70
N ARG A 527 28.49 33.06 0.18
CA ARG A 527 28.69 32.56 1.55
C ARG A 527 27.39 32.52 2.39
N ALA A 528 26.49 33.46 2.15
CA ALA A 528 25.17 33.53 2.78
C ALA A 528 24.23 32.37 2.37
N SER A 529 24.30 31.88 1.13
CA SER A 529 23.48 30.72 0.71
C SER A 529 24.01 29.42 1.29
N ALA A 530 25.33 29.30 1.48
CA ALA A 530 25.94 28.12 2.10
C ALA A 530 25.54 27.96 3.57
N ALA A 531 25.46 29.07 4.32
CA ALA A 531 25.02 29.04 5.73
C ALA A 531 23.53 28.66 5.87
N VAL A 532 22.66 29.18 4.99
CA VAL A 532 21.24 28.78 4.94
C VAL A 532 21.12 27.29 4.59
N GLU A 533 21.93 26.81 3.66
CA GLU A 533 21.89 25.42 3.22
C GLU A 533 22.42 24.45 4.28
N ALA A 534 23.46 24.82 5.02
CA ALA A 534 23.91 24.06 6.19
C ALA A 534 22.82 23.98 7.28
N LYS A 535 22.12 25.10 7.53
CA LYS A 535 21.01 25.15 8.49
C LYS A 535 19.81 24.30 8.04
N ILE A 536 19.54 24.23 6.73
CA ILE A 536 18.53 23.31 6.17
C ILE A 536 18.90 21.86 6.51
N VAL A 537 20.14 21.43 6.23
CA VAL A 537 20.59 20.06 6.50
C VAL A 537 20.49 19.72 7.99
N GLU A 538 20.94 20.61 8.87
CA GLU A 538 20.83 20.42 10.32
C GLU A 538 19.38 20.27 10.78
N MET A 539 18.48 21.12 10.28
CA MET A 539 17.06 21.06 10.61
C MET A 539 16.40 19.79 10.06
N GLU A 540 16.75 19.38 8.85
CA GLU A 540 16.23 18.15 8.25
C GLU A 540 16.67 16.91 9.05
N ALA A 541 17.92 16.87 9.55
CA ALA A 541 18.39 15.80 10.44
C ALA A 541 17.56 15.69 11.72
N LYS A 542 17.35 16.81 12.43
CA LYS A 542 16.53 16.86 13.64
C LYS A 542 15.06 16.47 13.37
N VAL A 543 14.54 16.83 12.20
CA VAL A 543 13.19 16.42 11.78
C VAL A 543 13.13 14.92 11.54
N LEU A 544 14.15 14.31 10.92
CA LEU A 544 14.24 12.86 10.72
C LEU A 544 14.32 12.12 12.06
N ASP A 545 15.15 12.57 12.99
CA ASP A 545 15.25 12.00 14.35
C ASP A 545 13.89 12.01 15.06
N GLY A 546 13.19 13.16 15.03
CA GLY A 546 11.86 13.28 15.62
C GLY A 546 10.81 12.38 14.95
N GLN A 547 10.90 12.19 13.64
CA GLN A 547 10.03 11.28 12.89
C GLN A 547 10.30 9.82 13.25
N TRP A 548 11.57 9.42 13.36
CA TRP A 548 11.97 8.08 13.77
C TRP A 548 11.55 7.76 15.20
N ALA A 549 11.82 8.66 16.15
CA ALA A 549 11.42 8.49 17.54
C ALA A 549 9.90 8.31 17.70
N THR A 550 9.11 9.10 16.94
CA THR A 550 7.65 8.97 16.93
C THR A 550 7.19 7.63 16.34
N LEU A 551 7.90 7.12 15.33
CA LEU A 551 7.62 5.82 14.71
C LEU A 551 7.89 4.66 15.67
N VAL A 552 9.08 4.65 16.30
CA VAL A 552 9.47 3.63 17.28
C VAL A 552 8.48 3.61 18.46
N GLN A 553 8.16 4.78 19.01
CA GLN A 553 7.24 4.87 20.14
C GLN A 553 5.87 4.26 19.80
N ARG A 554 5.31 4.55 18.62
CA ARG A 554 4.02 3.98 18.20
C ARG A 554 4.02 2.45 18.15
N ILE A 555 5.13 1.84 17.72
CA ILE A 555 5.24 0.39 17.67
C ILE A 555 5.38 -0.17 19.08
N ARG A 556 6.18 0.46 19.95
CA ARG A 556 6.26 0.10 21.39
C ARG A 556 4.91 0.23 22.10
N ASP A 557 4.13 1.26 21.79
CA ASP A 557 2.77 1.44 22.33
C ASP A 557 1.80 0.34 21.86
N SER A 558 2.11 -0.29 20.72
CA SER A 558 1.30 -1.38 20.18
C SER A 558 1.61 -2.70 20.88
N GLY A 559 2.85 -2.91 21.33
CA GLY A 559 3.33 -4.08 22.05
C GLY A 559 4.86 -4.18 22.05
N THR A 560 5.40 -5.27 22.59
CA THR A 560 6.84 -5.54 22.62
C THR A 560 7.19 -6.80 21.82
N LEU A 561 8.44 -6.88 21.34
CA LEU A 561 8.99 -8.12 20.78
C LEU A 561 9.86 -8.80 21.84
N SER A 562 9.40 -9.94 22.37
CA SER A 562 10.22 -10.79 23.23
C SER A 562 11.16 -11.67 22.40
N SER A 563 12.41 -11.83 22.88
CA SER A 563 13.43 -12.74 22.32
C SER A 563 13.52 -12.77 20.79
N SER A 564 13.53 -11.59 20.16
CA SER A 564 13.50 -11.43 18.70
C SER A 564 14.78 -10.79 18.17
N LEU A 565 15.27 -11.28 17.02
CA LEU A 565 16.45 -10.76 16.35
C LEU A 565 16.16 -10.55 14.85
N ALA A 566 16.81 -9.57 14.24
CA ALA A 566 16.68 -9.30 12.80
C ALA A 566 17.95 -9.72 12.05
N VAL A 567 17.79 -10.36 10.90
CA VAL A 567 18.84 -10.59 9.90
C VAL A 567 18.58 -9.60 8.76
N CYS A 568 19.55 -8.72 8.52
CA CYS A 568 19.43 -7.62 7.59
C CYS A 568 20.18 -7.90 6.29
N ASP A 569 19.45 -8.11 5.19
CA ASP A 569 20.03 -8.28 3.85
C ASP A 569 20.35 -6.92 3.20
N VAL A 570 21.64 -6.72 2.93
CA VAL A 570 22.18 -5.56 2.23
C VAL A 570 23.01 -5.96 1.00
N SER A 571 22.81 -7.18 0.51
CA SER A 571 23.47 -7.68 -0.69
C SER A 571 23.21 -6.78 -1.91
N GLY A 572 24.07 -6.86 -2.93
CA GLY A 572 23.98 -5.99 -4.11
C GLY A 572 22.63 -6.07 -4.84
N SER A 573 21.93 -7.20 -4.76
CA SER A 573 20.57 -7.34 -5.32
C SER A 573 19.61 -6.38 -4.61
N MET A 574 19.76 -6.09 -3.33
CA MET A 574 18.86 -5.24 -2.54
C MET A 574 18.88 -3.76 -2.96
N ASP A 575 19.82 -3.30 -3.80
CA ASP A 575 19.81 -1.94 -4.38
C ASP A 575 18.79 -1.78 -5.52
N HIS A 576 18.15 -2.86 -5.96
CA HIS A 576 17.14 -2.85 -7.02
C HIS A 576 15.92 -3.71 -6.65
N PRO A 577 14.68 -3.33 -7.04
CA PRO A 577 14.29 -2.15 -7.80
C PRO A 577 14.18 -0.86 -6.98
N ARG A 578 14.60 0.25 -7.59
CA ARG A 578 14.40 1.58 -7.03
C ARG A 578 12.96 2.04 -7.28
N ARG A 579 12.27 2.42 -6.20
CA ARG A 579 10.89 2.91 -6.25
C ARG A 579 10.84 4.38 -6.63
N ALA A 580 9.64 4.85 -6.98
CA ALA A 580 9.39 6.24 -7.36
C ALA A 580 9.66 7.25 -6.21
N ASP A 581 9.63 6.80 -4.96
CA ASP A 581 10.01 7.61 -3.80
C ASP A 581 11.53 7.61 -3.51
N GLY A 582 12.31 6.94 -4.37
CA GLY A 582 13.76 6.82 -4.26
C GLY A 582 14.25 5.63 -3.45
N THR A 583 13.34 4.92 -2.76
CA THR A 583 13.69 3.81 -1.85
C THR A 583 14.04 2.52 -2.59
N THR A 584 14.88 1.69 -1.98
CA THR A 584 15.24 0.34 -2.46
C THR A 584 14.87 -0.74 -1.42
N PRO A 585 14.86 -2.04 -1.79
CA PRO A 585 14.72 -3.12 -0.81
C PRO A 585 15.70 -3.01 0.36
N MET A 586 16.94 -2.59 0.09
CA MET A 586 17.97 -2.38 1.11
C MET A 586 17.54 -1.34 2.16
N ASP A 587 16.96 -0.21 1.74
CA ASP A 587 16.46 0.80 2.66
C ASP A 587 15.38 0.23 3.62
N SER A 588 14.58 -0.70 3.13
CA SER A 588 13.55 -1.40 3.92
C SER A 588 14.15 -2.42 4.86
N ALA A 589 15.13 -3.21 4.42
CA ALA A 589 15.82 -4.17 5.26
C ALA A 589 16.49 -3.48 6.45
N ILE A 590 17.23 -2.40 6.20
CA ILE A 590 17.88 -1.58 7.23
C ILE A 590 16.83 -0.97 8.17
N GLY A 591 15.79 -0.34 7.61
CA GLY A 591 14.77 0.35 8.40
C GLY A 591 13.94 -0.59 9.28
N LEU A 592 13.57 -1.77 8.78
CA LEU A 592 12.82 -2.75 9.57
C LEU A 592 13.71 -3.44 10.61
N SER A 593 14.97 -3.76 10.27
CA SER A 593 15.92 -4.35 11.21
C SER A 593 16.22 -3.42 12.38
N LEU A 594 16.47 -2.13 12.10
CA LEU A 594 16.68 -1.13 13.14
C LEU A 594 15.43 -0.94 14.01
N LEU A 595 14.23 -1.02 13.42
CA LEU A 595 12.98 -0.94 14.16
C LEU A 595 12.78 -2.16 15.08
N VAL A 596 13.11 -3.37 14.63
CA VAL A 596 13.10 -4.57 15.47
C VAL A 596 14.09 -4.43 16.62
N ALA A 597 15.32 -3.97 16.33
CA ALA A 597 16.35 -3.76 17.35
C ALA A 597 15.94 -2.72 18.42
N GLU A 598 15.20 -1.67 18.03
CA GLU A 598 14.67 -0.66 18.96
C GLU A 598 13.47 -1.15 19.77
N VAL A 599 12.63 -2.04 19.23
CA VAL A 599 11.40 -2.52 19.89
C VAL A 599 11.64 -3.79 20.71
N ALA A 600 12.69 -4.55 20.40
CA ALA A 600 13.07 -5.76 21.12
C ALA A 600 13.42 -5.46 22.59
N ALA A 601 13.02 -6.35 23.48
CA ALA A 601 13.40 -6.28 24.89
C ALA A 601 14.87 -6.68 25.11
N PRO A 602 15.56 -6.13 26.13
CA PRO A 602 16.86 -6.64 26.56
C PRO A 602 16.78 -8.16 26.86
N PRO A 603 17.80 -8.99 26.51
CA PRO A 603 19.16 -8.63 26.08
C PRO A 603 19.36 -8.42 24.56
N PHE A 604 18.31 -8.59 23.75
CA PHE A 604 18.35 -8.51 22.28
C PHE A 604 18.17 -7.08 21.75
N ALA A 605 17.79 -6.14 22.62
CA ALA A 605 17.69 -4.72 22.30
C ALA A 605 18.99 -4.18 21.68
N GLY A 606 18.85 -3.50 20.54
CA GLY A 606 19.96 -2.92 19.78
C GLY A 606 20.77 -3.92 18.95
N ALA A 607 20.48 -5.23 18.99
CA ALA A 607 21.23 -6.24 18.24
C ALA A 607 20.56 -6.59 16.90
N PHE A 608 21.39 -6.86 15.89
CA PHE A 608 20.96 -7.41 14.59
C PHE A 608 22.09 -8.27 14.01
N ILE A 609 21.77 -9.09 13.00
CA ILE A 609 22.73 -9.94 12.29
C ILE A 609 22.95 -9.40 10.88
N THR A 610 24.22 -9.31 10.48
CA THR A 610 24.59 -9.00 9.09
C THR A 610 24.36 -10.22 8.18
N PHE A 611 23.73 -10.01 7.03
CA PHE A 611 23.52 -11.06 6.03
C PHE A 611 24.72 -11.06 5.06
N SER A 612 25.80 -11.76 5.45
CA SER A 612 27.04 -11.89 4.68
C SER A 612 27.50 -13.35 4.61
N GLU A 613 28.59 -13.64 3.89
CA GLU A 613 29.24 -14.97 3.91
C GLU A 613 29.82 -15.33 5.29
N ASP A 614 30.22 -14.33 6.08
CA ASP A 614 30.66 -14.43 7.48
C ASP A 614 29.74 -13.58 8.37
N PRO A 615 28.53 -14.07 8.71
CA PRO A 615 27.53 -13.28 9.40
C PRO A 615 27.98 -12.94 10.83
N ARG A 616 27.74 -11.70 11.26
CA ARG A 616 28.13 -11.19 12.58
C ARG A 616 26.96 -10.56 13.31
N VAL A 617 26.98 -10.67 14.64
CA VAL A 617 26.06 -9.92 15.50
C VAL A 617 26.65 -8.53 15.71
N GLU A 618 25.95 -7.52 15.22
CA GLU A 618 26.29 -6.12 15.41
C GLU A 618 25.31 -5.49 16.39
N ARG A 619 25.76 -4.42 17.07
CA ARG A 619 24.95 -3.69 18.06
C ARG A 619 24.95 -2.20 17.77
N VAL A 620 23.75 -1.66 17.63
CA VAL A 620 23.52 -0.21 17.53
C VAL A 620 23.35 0.38 18.92
N ASN A 621 24.01 1.50 19.20
CA ASN A 621 23.73 2.24 20.41
C ASN A 621 22.39 2.98 20.30
N LEU A 622 21.44 2.60 21.15
CA LEU A 622 20.08 3.13 21.13
C LEU A 622 20.01 4.62 21.49
N THR A 623 21.04 5.19 22.12
CA THR A 623 21.09 6.62 22.46
C THR A 623 21.52 7.53 21.30
N ASP A 624 22.05 6.96 20.23
CA ASP A 624 22.62 7.73 19.11
C ASP A 624 21.52 8.34 18.23
N THR A 625 21.90 9.34 17.42
CA THR A 625 20.97 9.94 16.45
C THR A 625 20.59 8.93 15.38
N PHE A 626 19.43 9.09 14.74
CA PHE A 626 18.99 8.17 13.69
C PHE A 626 20.01 8.08 12.55
N LYS A 627 20.68 9.20 12.23
CA LYS A 627 21.74 9.20 11.23
C LYS A 627 22.96 8.41 11.68
N ASP A 628 23.46 8.64 12.89
CA ASP A 628 24.64 7.93 13.40
C ASP A 628 24.40 6.41 13.47
N LYS A 629 23.16 5.99 13.80
CA LYS A 629 22.76 4.58 13.76
C LYS A 629 22.85 3.98 12.36
N ILE A 630 22.40 4.72 11.34
CA ILE A 630 22.50 4.31 9.94
C ILE A 630 23.94 4.32 9.46
N ASP A 631 24.71 5.35 9.78
CA ASP A 631 26.11 5.46 9.38
C ASP A 631 26.92 4.30 10.01
N SER A 632 26.68 3.96 11.29
CA SER A 632 27.27 2.79 11.95
C SER A 632 26.85 1.46 11.33
N LEU A 633 25.61 1.36 10.86
CA LEU A 633 25.15 0.23 10.06
C LEU A 633 25.97 0.19 8.77
N GLU A 634 25.94 1.23 7.94
CA GLU A 634 26.63 1.26 6.64
C GLU A 634 28.14 0.97 6.72
N ASP A 635 28.80 1.40 7.79
CA ASP A 635 30.24 1.15 8.01
C ASP A 635 30.58 -0.29 8.45
N SER A 636 29.58 -1.13 8.77
CA SER A 636 29.79 -2.52 9.14
C SER A 636 30.31 -3.36 7.96
N ASP A 637 31.03 -4.45 8.23
CA ASP A 637 31.55 -5.31 7.17
C ASP A 637 30.45 -6.23 6.61
N TRP A 638 29.84 -5.78 5.52
CA TRP A 638 28.65 -6.40 4.94
C TRP A 638 28.93 -7.56 3.98
N GLY A 639 30.18 -7.76 3.53
CA GLY A 639 30.60 -8.85 2.64
C GLY A 639 29.97 -8.87 1.23
N MET A 640 28.83 -8.20 1.00
CA MET A 640 28.07 -8.09 -0.26
C MET A 640 27.68 -9.44 -0.90
N SER A 641 27.72 -10.54 -0.14
CA SER A 641 27.37 -11.91 -0.56
C SER A 641 26.38 -12.55 0.43
N THR A 642 25.60 -13.53 -0.02
CA THR A 642 24.35 -13.94 0.66
C THR A 642 24.44 -15.39 1.16
N ASN A 643 24.79 -15.65 2.43
CA ASN A 643 24.72 -17.03 2.99
C ASN A 643 23.74 -17.13 4.17
N PHE A 644 22.48 -17.42 3.85
CA PHE A 644 21.43 -17.59 4.86
C PHE A 644 21.76 -18.71 5.86
N VAL A 645 22.27 -19.82 5.33
CA VAL A 645 22.56 -21.03 6.11
C VAL A 645 23.67 -20.77 7.13
N ALA A 646 24.68 -19.98 6.76
CA ALA A 646 25.79 -19.61 7.64
C ALA A 646 25.34 -18.89 8.92
N VAL A 647 24.23 -18.13 8.90
CA VAL A 647 23.69 -17.47 10.09
C VAL A 647 23.37 -18.49 11.18
N PHE A 648 22.87 -19.65 10.78
CA PHE A 648 22.46 -20.71 11.70
C PHE A 648 23.60 -21.70 11.95
N GLU A 649 24.31 -22.11 10.90
CA GLU A 649 25.40 -23.10 10.97
C GLU A 649 26.70 -22.59 11.59
N LYS A 650 27.07 -21.34 11.33
CA LYS A 650 28.38 -20.78 11.73
C LYS A 650 28.28 -19.82 12.91
N LEU A 651 27.13 -19.17 13.11
CA LEU A 651 26.95 -18.14 14.13
C LEU A 651 26.07 -18.63 15.29
N ILE A 652 24.77 -18.82 15.09
CA ILE A 652 23.86 -19.06 16.23
C ILE A 652 24.11 -20.43 16.88
N LEU A 653 24.15 -21.50 16.10
CA LEU A 653 24.24 -22.87 16.65
C LEU A 653 25.59 -23.15 17.32
N PRO A 654 26.76 -22.81 16.72
CA PRO A 654 28.05 -23.04 17.38
C PRO A 654 28.20 -22.27 18.67
N ILE A 655 27.77 -20.99 18.71
CA ILE A 655 27.83 -20.17 19.92
C ILE A 655 26.96 -20.78 21.03
N ALA A 656 25.76 -21.27 20.69
CA ALA A 656 24.87 -21.92 21.65
C ALA A 656 25.48 -23.20 22.23
N VAL A 657 26.07 -24.06 21.38
CA VAL A 657 26.72 -25.30 21.78
C VAL A 657 27.97 -25.03 22.63
N GLU A 658 28.85 -24.14 22.19
CA GLU A 658 30.11 -23.81 22.88
C GLU A 658 29.84 -23.16 24.25
N SER A 659 28.89 -22.24 24.30
CA SER A 659 28.55 -21.50 25.52
C SER A 659 27.56 -22.24 26.42
N LYS A 660 27.07 -23.42 26.01
CA LYS A 660 26.07 -24.23 26.73
C LYS A 660 24.84 -23.42 27.15
N ILE A 661 24.32 -22.63 26.21
CA ILE A 661 23.17 -21.75 26.44
C ILE A 661 21.96 -22.63 26.72
N LYS A 662 21.16 -22.27 27.72
CA LYS A 662 19.92 -23.00 28.00
C LYS A 662 18.90 -22.73 26.89
N PRO A 663 18.03 -23.69 26.55
CA PRO A 663 16.97 -23.48 25.55
C PRO A 663 16.06 -22.27 25.84
N GLU A 664 15.87 -21.93 27.12
CA GLU A 664 15.08 -20.77 27.56
C GLU A 664 15.70 -19.41 27.22
N ASP A 665 17.02 -19.34 27.16
CA ASP A 665 17.81 -18.14 26.89
C ASP A 665 18.13 -17.96 25.39
N MET A 666 17.78 -18.95 24.57
CA MET A 666 17.94 -18.89 23.12
C MET A 666 17.00 -17.85 22.50
N VAL A 667 17.41 -17.34 21.33
CA VAL A 667 16.53 -16.52 20.49
C VAL A 667 15.30 -17.35 20.12
N LYS A 668 14.11 -16.78 20.29
CA LYS A 668 12.84 -17.47 20.02
C LYS A 668 12.29 -17.13 18.64
N ARG A 669 12.62 -15.95 18.12
CA ARG A 669 12.15 -15.49 16.81
C ARG A 669 13.25 -14.77 16.04
N VAL A 670 13.38 -15.09 14.75
CA VAL A 670 14.33 -14.45 13.84
C VAL A 670 13.57 -13.88 12.65
N PHE A 671 13.67 -12.58 12.44
CA PHE A 671 13.12 -11.89 11.26
C PHE A 671 14.17 -11.85 10.16
N VAL A 672 13.84 -12.36 8.99
CA VAL A 672 14.74 -12.42 7.84
C VAL A 672 14.24 -11.44 6.78
N PHE A 673 14.85 -10.26 6.71
CA PHE A 673 14.49 -9.22 5.75
C PHE A 673 15.38 -9.34 4.51
N SER A 674 14.86 -9.91 3.43
CA SER A 674 15.63 -10.21 2.21
C SER A 674 14.73 -10.25 0.97
N ASP A 675 15.32 -10.30 -0.21
CA ASP A 675 14.63 -10.58 -1.46
C ASP A 675 14.35 -12.08 -1.70
N MET A 676 14.69 -12.95 -0.74
CA MET A 676 14.50 -14.40 -0.79
C MET A 676 15.35 -15.12 -1.86
N GLN A 677 16.36 -14.45 -2.42
CA GLN A 677 17.31 -15.04 -3.37
C GLN A 677 18.51 -15.62 -2.63
N PHE A 678 18.31 -16.69 -1.86
CA PHE A 678 19.40 -17.33 -1.12
C PHE A 678 20.38 -18.04 -2.07
N ASN A 679 21.65 -18.09 -1.67
CA ASN A 679 22.72 -18.76 -2.42
C ASN A 679 22.75 -20.26 -2.14
N GLU A 680 23.19 -21.02 -3.15
CA GLU A 680 23.47 -22.46 -3.04
C GLU A 680 24.41 -22.77 -1.85
N ALA A 681 24.07 -23.79 -1.07
CA ALA A 681 24.93 -24.29 0.00
C ALA A 681 25.87 -25.39 -0.53
N GLU A 682 27.16 -25.35 -0.15
CA GLU A 682 28.26 -26.16 -0.73
C GLU A 682 28.21 -27.70 -0.48
N SER A 683 27.06 -28.29 -0.13
CA SER A 683 26.98 -29.73 0.19
C SER A 683 26.31 -30.57 -0.91
N ASP A 684 27.10 -31.41 -1.59
CA ASP A 684 26.64 -32.32 -2.66
C ASP A 684 25.61 -33.39 -2.19
N GLN A 685 25.52 -33.68 -0.89
CA GLN A 685 24.70 -34.79 -0.37
C GLN A 685 23.20 -34.46 -0.26
N ASP A 686 22.80 -33.19 -0.31
CA ASP A 686 21.43 -32.72 -0.02
C ASP A 686 20.92 -31.68 -1.06
N ARG A 687 21.35 -31.82 -2.33
CA ARG A 687 21.13 -30.88 -3.46
C ARG A 687 19.67 -30.40 -3.68
N TRP A 688 18.67 -31.17 -3.25
CA TRP A 688 17.24 -30.85 -3.42
C TRP A 688 16.50 -30.48 -2.13
N SER A 689 17.22 -30.31 -1.03
CA SER A 689 16.67 -29.80 0.22
C SER A 689 16.58 -28.28 0.19
N THR A 690 15.58 -27.68 0.84
CA THR A 690 15.60 -26.22 1.03
C THR A 690 16.59 -25.84 2.13
N SER A 691 17.03 -24.58 2.14
CA SER A 691 17.88 -24.07 3.22
C SER A 691 17.24 -24.23 4.60
N PHE A 692 15.91 -24.12 4.71
CA PHE A 692 15.18 -24.37 5.96
C PHE A 692 15.28 -25.83 6.43
N GLU A 693 15.06 -26.80 5.53
CA GLU A 693 15.15 -28.23 5.85
C GLU A 693 16.55 -28.60 6.37
N ARG A 694 17.61 -28.04 5.77
CA ARG A 694 18.99 -28.23 6.22
C ARG A 694 19.22 -27.71 7.64
N ILE A 695 18.81 -26.46 7.89
CA ILE A 695 18.95 -25.80 9.19
C ILE A 695 18.16 -26.55 10.27
N SER A 696 16.96 -27.06 9.95
CA SER A 696 16.14 -27.86 10.88
C SER A 696 16.84 -29.13 11.34
N LYS A 697 17.41 -29.91 10.42
CA LYS A 697 18.15 -31.14 10.76
C LYS A 697 19.33 -30.85 11.68
N LEU A 698 20.02 -29.74 11.48
CA LEU A 698 21.19 -29.37 12.28
C LEU A 698 20.84 -28.99 13.72
N TYR A 699 19.76 -28.23 13.90
CA TYR A 699 19.26 -27.88 15.23
C TYR A 699 18.79 -29.13 15.98
N GLU A 700 18.06 -30.02 15.30
CA GLU A 700 17.62 -31.29 15.86
C GLU A 700 18.82 -32.16 16.28
N ALA A 701 19.83 -32.28 15.41
CA ALA A 701 21.06 -33.02 15.71
C ALA A 701 21.84 -32.44 16.90
N ALA A 702 21.79 -31.12 17.10
CA ALA A 702 22.43 -30.43 18.22
C ALA A 702 21.58 -30.43 19.52
N GLY A 703 20.34 -30.93 19.47
CA GLY A 703 19.43 -30.97 20.62
C GLY A 703 18.81 -29.62 20.98
N TYR A 704 18.79 -28.65 20.06
CA TYR A 704 18.18 -27.34 20.25
C TYR A 704 16.87 -27.21 19.48
N GLU A 705 15.94 -26.44 20.04
CA GLU A 705 14.68 -26.12 19.37
C GLU A 705 14.89 -25.00 18.34
N MET A 706 14.35 -25.17 17.12
CA MET A 706 14.44 -24.16 16.07
C MET A 706 13.63 -22.89 16.45
N PRO A 707 14.23 -21.68 16.39
CA PRO A 707 13.49 -20.43 16.51
C PRO A 707 12.42 -20.27 15.44
N GLU A 708 11.37 -19.51 15.76
CA GLU A 708 10.37 -19.10 14.78
C GLU A 708 11.02 -18.22 13.70
N LEU A 709 10.94 -18.62 12.43
CA LEU A 709 11.53 -17.88 11.31
C LEU A 709 10.47 -17.08 10.55
N VAL A 710 10.61 -15.77 10.56
CA VAL A 710 9.75 -14.86 9.80
C VAL A 710 10.47 -14.45 8.53
N PHE A 711 10.15 -15.11 7.41
CA PHE A 711 10.67 -14.78 6.10
C PHE A 711 9.92 -13.58 5.54
N TRP A 712 10.61 -12.45 5.43
CA TRP A 712 10.03 -11.20 4.99
C TRP A 712 10.55 -10.82 3.61
N ASN A 713 9.73 -11.10 2.61
CA ASN A 713 10.04 -10.85 1.21
C ASN A 713 9.94 -9.35 0.87
N LEU A 714 11.06 -8.79 0.44
CA LEU A 714 11.18 -7.41 -0.01
C LEU A 714 11.23 -7.28 -1.53
N ALA A 715 11.63 -8.31 -2.28
CA ALA A 715 11.75 -8.20 -3.74
C ALA A 715 11.69 -9.50 -4.57
N GLY A 716 11.43 -10.69 -4.02
CA GLY A 716 11.66 -11.99 -4.68
C GLY A 716 10.97 -12.31 -6.01
N GLY A 717 10.04 -11.48 -6.49
CA GLY A 717 9.38 -11.62 -7.80
C GLY A 717 9.74 -10.49 -8.79
N ARG A 718 11.04 -10.21 -8.98
CA ARG A 718 11.54 -8.98 -9.63
C ARG A 718 11.13 -8.82 -11.10
N ALA A 719 10.75 -9.90 -11.77
CA ALA A 719 10.44 -9.88 -13.20
C ALA A 719 9.35 -8.87 -13.58
N GLY A 720 8.45 -8.50 -12.66
CA GLY A 720 7.45 -7.46 -12.90
C GLY A 720 8.01 -6.04 -13.05
N VAL A 721 9.25 -5.80 -12.63
CA VAL A 721 9.92 -4.50 -12.73
C VAL A 721 11.16 -4.56 -13.64
N THR A 722 11.95 -5.63 -13.54
CA THR A 722 13.18 -5.79 -14.32
C THR A 722 12.91 -6.30 -15.74
N GLY A 723 11.79 -6.98 -15.96
CA GLY A 723 11.50 -7.69 -17.21
C GLY A 723 12.34 -8.96 -17.45
N PHE A 724 13.22 -9.31 -16.50
CA PHE A 724 14.10 -10.47 -16.53
C PHE A 724 14.03 -11.21 -15.17
N GLY A 725 14.19 -12.54 -15.16
CA GLY A 725 14.06 -13.39 -13.96
C GLY A 725 12.74 -14.17 -13.90
N ASP A 726 12.57 -15.04 -12.90
CA ASP A 726 11.30 -15.77 -12.70
C ASP A 726 10.24 -14.78 -12.13
N PRO A 727 9.03 -14.70 -12.71
CA PRO A 727 7.94 -13.88 -12.17
C PRO A 727 7.40 -14.39 -10.83
N THR A 728 7.70 -15.63 -10.46
CA THR A 728 7.26 -16.27 -9.23
C THR A 728 8.26 -16.02 -8.13
N ALA A 729 7.84 -15.44 -7.00
CA ALA A 729 8.75 -15.30 -5.87
C ALA A 729 9.08 -16.68 -5.27
N PRO A 730 10.36 -17.01 -4.99
CA PRO A 730 10.73 -18.26 -4.35
C PRO A 730 10.23 -18.28 -2.90
N LYS A 731 9.65 -19.40 -2.47
CA LYS A 731 9.18 -19.60 -1.07
C LYS A 731 10.19 -20.48 -0.33
N PRO A 732 10.75 -20.02 0.80
CA PRO A 732 11.66 -20.85 1.59
C PRO A 732 10.97 -22.11 2.18
N VAL A 733 9.66 -22.03 2.42
CA VAL A 733 8.85 -23.03 3.14
C VAL A 733 7.44 -23.14 2.55
N THR A 734 6.72 -24.20 2.91
CA THR A 734 5.31 -24.43 2.55
C THR A 734 4.35 -23.95 3.65
N ALA A 735 3.06 -23.83 3.33
CA ALA A 735 2.04 -23.24 4.21
C ALA A 735 1.79 -24.02 5.52
N ASP A 736 2.18 -25.29 5.57
CA ASP A 736 2.06 -26.23 6.68
C ASP A 736 3.34 -26.30 7.54
N THR A 737 4.38 -25.52 7.22
CA THR A 737 5.65 -25.59 7.94
C THR A 737 5.54 -24.87 9.29
N GLU A 738 5.37 -25.63 10.37
CA GLU A 738 5.28 -25.07 11.73
C GLU A 738 6.53 -24.29 12.15
N GLY A 739 6.32 -23.20 12.89
CA GLY A 739 7.39 -22.33 13.37
C GLY A 739 7.91 -21.38 12.30
N THR A 740 7.13 -21.12 11.25
CA THR A 740 7.54 -20.23 10.17
C THR A 740 6.42 -19.28 9.76
N ALA A 741 6.81 -18.13 9.19
CA ALA A 741 5.89 -17.13 8.69
C ALA A 741 6.39 -16.58 7.35
N LEU A 742 5.46 -16.39 6.41
CA LEU A 742 5.72 -15.77 5.10
C LEU A 742 5.03 -14.40 5.05
N VAL A 743 5.82 -13.32 4.99
CA VAL A 743 5.32 -11.93 4.98
C VAL A 743 6.00 -11.14 3.85
N SER A 744 5.37 -10.08 3.36
CA SER A 744 5.99 -9.19 2.39
C SER A 744 5.56 -7.74 2.49
N GLY A 745 6.30 -6.87 1.81
CA GLY A 745 6.04 -5.42 1.71
C GLY A 745 6.90 -4.59 2.68
N TYR A 746 6.83 -3.27 2.58
CA TYR A 746 7.78 -2.37 3.27
C TYR A 746 7.20 -1.71 4.53
N SER A 747 6.00 -2.13 4.92
CA SER A 747 5.24 -1.48 5.99
C SER A 747 5.55 -2.06 7.36
N GLN A 748 5.85 -1.18 8.29
CA GLN A 748 5.94 -1.48 9.72
C GLN A 748 4.59 -1.95 10.31
N GLY A 749 3.47 -1.71 9.64
CA GLY A 749 2.14 -2.12 10.11
C GLY A 749 2.05 -3.63 10.33
N MET A 750 2.72 -4.40 9.48
CA MET A 750 2.76 -5.87 9.56
C MET A 750 3.55 -6.40 10.76
N LEU A 751 4.49 -5.63 11.33
CA LEU A 751 5.23 -6.05 12.54
C LEU A 751 4.28 -6.26 13.73
N LYS A 752 3.15 -5.56 13.77
CA LYS A 752 2.16 -5.67 14.84
C LYS A 752 1.54 -7.05 14.96
N VAL A 753 1.50 -7.82 13.86
CA VAL A 753 1.05 -9.21 13.87
C VAL A 753 1.95 -10.07 14.76
N PHE A 754 3.22 -9.70 14.93
CA PHE A 754 4.20 -10.44 15.73
C PHE A 754 4.43 -9.85 17.14
N LEU A 755 3.81 -8.72 17.48
CA LEU A 755 3.96 -8.12 18.80
C LEU A 755 3.14 -8.86 19.86
N ASP A 756 3.73 -9.02 21.04
CA ASP A 756 3.04 -9.47 22.24
C ASP A 756 2.10 -8.33 22.70
N GLY A 757 0.79 -8.59 22.80
CA GLY A 757 -0.24 -7.56 23.07
C GLY A 757 -0.60 -6.65 21.87
N GLY A 758 -0.18 -7.04 20.65
CA GLY A 758 -0.25 -6.28 19.40
C GLY A 758 -1.64 -5.88 18.86
N GLY A 759 -2.72 -6.22 19.57
CA GLY A 759 -4.10 -5.93 19.15
C GLY A 759 -4.64 -6.85 18.05
N PHE A 760 -3.87 -7.85 17.62
CA PHE A 760 -4.29 -8.97 16.77
C PHE A 760 -4.52 -10.22 17.63
N GLU A 761 -5.14 -10.06 18.79
CA GLU A 761 -5.57 -11.18 19.63
C GLU A 761 -6.84 -11.76 19.00
N ASP A 762 -6.76 -13.02 18.56
CA ASP A 762 -7.90 -13.76 18.04
C ASP A 762 -8.29 -14.78 19.12
N PRO A 763 -9.39 -14.57 19.86
CA PRO A 763 -9.79 -15.49 20.92
C PRO A 763 -10.12 -16.89 20.38
N GLU A 764 -10.54 -17.03 19.12
CA GLU A 764 -10.87 -18.34 18.53
C GLU A 764 -9.63 -19.24 18.33
N LEU A 765 -8.44 -18.65 18.15
CA LEU A 765 -7.18 -19.40 18.08
C LEU A 765 -6.61 -19.77 19.45
N GLU A 766 -7.06 -19.12 20.53
CA GLU A 766 -6.69 -19.47 21.91
C GLU A 766 -7.62 -20.55 22.49
N GLU A 767 -8.85 -20.68 22.00
CA GLU A 767 -9.85 -21.66 22.47
C GLU A 767 -9.54 -23.12 22.09
N GLU A 768 -8.64 -23.40 21.14
CA GLU A 768 -8.17 -24.78 20.86
C GLU A 768 -7.20 -25.33 21.92
N GLU A 769 -6.74 -24.52 22.88
CA GLU A 769 -5.78 -24.92 23.92
C GLU A 769 -6.48 -25.38 25.22
N GLU A 770 -7.28 -26.46 25.18
CA GLU A 770 -7.80 -27.09 26.41
C GLU A 770 -6.65 -27.70 27.26
N PRO A 771 -6.62 -27.50 28.59
CA PRO A 771 -5.60 -28.08 29.45
C PRO A 771 -5.78 -29.61 29.59
N VAL A 772 -4.71 -30.37 29.31
CA VAL A 772 -4.68 -31.82 29.51
C VAL A 772 -4.70 -32.14 31.02
N VAL A 773 -5.85 -32.55 31.54
CA VAL A 773 -5.96 -33.05 32.92
C VAL A 773 -5.48 -34.50 32.97
N VAL A 774 -4.25 -34.72 33.45
CA VAL A 774 -3.76 -36.08 33.72
C VAL A 774 -4.16 -36.47 35.15
N THR A 775 -5.24 -37.26 35.28
CA THR A 775 -5.54 -37.96 36.55
C THR A 775 -4.61 -39.14 36.70
N LYS A 776 -3.73 -39.14 37.71
CA LYS A 776 -3.11 -40.37 38.21
C LYS A 776 -3.97 -40.92 39.34
N ASP A 777 -4.18 -42.24 39.29
CA ASP A 777 -4.92 -42.99 40.30
C ASP A 777 -4.35 -42.76 41.71
N GLU A 778 -5.30 -42.72 42.67
CA GLU A 778 -5.14 -42.69 44.11
C GLU A 778 -4.73 -41.35 44.77
N GLY A 779 -5.73 -40.49 44.95
CA GLY A 779 -5.96 -39.84 46.26
C GLY A 779 -5.33 -38.47 46.54
N ALA A 780 -4.56 -37.88 45.62
CA ALA A 780 -4.07 -36.50 45.77
C ALA A 780 -4.20 -35.72 44.45
N VAL A 781 -5.04 -34.69 44.44
CA VAL A 781 -5.12 -33.73 43.34
C VAL A 781 -3.99 -32.73 43.52
N GLU A 782 -2.83 -32.99 42.91
CA GLU A 782 -1.85 -31.95 42.61
C GLU A 782 -2.02 -31.51 41.16
N THR A 783 -2.50 -30.28 40.98
CA THR A 783 -2.53 -29.59 39.69
C THR A 783 -1.09 -29.21 39.33
N LEU A 784 -0.37 -30.09 38.62
CA LEU A 784 0.88 -29.70 37.98
C LEU A 784 0.54 -28.93 36.70
N GLU A 785 0.57 -27.60 36.79
CA GLU A 785 0.63 -26.73 35.61
C GLU A 785 1.96 -27.01 34.88
N GLN A 786 1.94 -27.94 33.92
CA GLN A 786 2.97 -27.92 32.89
C GLN A 786 2.70 -26.70 32.01
N PRO A 787 3.69 -25.85 31.70
CA PRO A 787 3.49 -24.76 30.76
C PRO A 787 3.06 -25.37 29.43
N ASN A 788 1.82 -25.09 28.99
CA ASN A 788 1.35 -25.48 27.67
C ASN A 788 2.40 -25.06 26.65
N LYS A 789 2.99 -26.03 25.94
CA LYS A 789 3.93 -25.75 24.87
C LYS A 789 3.08 -25.19 23.72
N LYS A 790 2.96 -23.85 23.67
CA LYS A 790 2.17 -23.14 22.64
C LYS A 790 2.49 -23.73 21.26
N ARG A 791 1.45 -24.14 20.53
CA ARG A 791 1.61 -24.68 19.18
C ARG A 791 2.34 -23.65 18.32
N LYS A 792 3.37 -24.10 17.60
CA LYS A 792 4.13 -23.23 16.69
C LYS A 792 3.25 -22.88 15.51
N ARG A 793 3.19 -21.60 15.18
CA ARG A 793 2.35 -21.09 14.09
C ARG A 793 2.91 -21.49 12.73
N ASP A 794 2.01 -21.76 11.80
CA ASP A 794 2.34 -21.95 10.40
C ASP A 794 2.10 -20.66 9.58
N PRO A 795 2.57 -20.58 8.32
CA PRO A 795 2.33 -19.42 7.47
C PRO A 795 0.85 -19.08 7.24
N LEU A 796 -0.05 -20.07 7.21
CA LEU A 796 -1.47 -19.84 6.99
C LEU A 796 -2.12 -19.17 8.21
N ASP A 797 -1.74 -19.58 9.42
CA ASP A 797 -2.18 -18.96 10.68
C ASP A 797 -1.77 -17.48 10.74
N VAL A 798 -0.58 -17.14 10.22
CA VAL A 798 -0.12 -15.75 10.14
C VAL A 798 -0.98 -14.94 9.16
N VAL A 799 -1.34 -15.51 8.01
CA VAL A 799 -2.26 -14.87 7.06
C VAL A 799 -3.62 -14.65 7.72
N LYS A 800 -4.22 -15.69 8.31
CA LYS A 800 -5.50 -15.62 9.03
C LYS A 800 -5.46 -14.53 10.10
N ARG A 801 -4.44 -14.52 10.95
CA ARG A 801 -4.28 -13.50 11.99
C ARG A 801 -4.17 -12.08 11.42
N ALA A 802 -3.45 -11.90 10.32
CA ALA A 802 -3.30 -10.60 9.67
C ALA A 802 -4.62 -10.06 9.06
N VAL A 803 -5.52 -10.95 8.64
CA VAL A 803 -6.73 -10.58 7.89
C VAL A 803 -8.05 -10.75 8.67
N ASN A 804 -8.08 -11.54 9.75
CA ASN A 804 -9.25 -11.74 10.62
C ASN A 804 -9.39 -10.68 11.72
N HIS A 805 -8.47 -9.71 11.79
CA HIS A 805 -8.62 -8.56 12.68
C HIS A 805 -10.00 -7.91 12.48
N LYS A 806 -10.71 -7.57 13.58
CA LYS A 806 -12.10 -7.05 13.56
C LYS A 806 -12.34 -5.89 12.58
N ALA A 807 -11.32 -5.07 12.34
CA ALA A 807 -11.36 -4.01 11.33
C ALA A 807 -11.54 -4.49 9.88
N TYR A 808 -11.58 -5.79 9.59
CA TYR A 808 -11.89 -6.35 8.27
C TYR A 808 -13.24 -7.07 8.22
N SER A 809 -13.93 -7.24 9.37
CA SER A 809 -15.20 -7.98 9.50
C SER A 809 -16.36 -7.39 8.70
N MET A 810 -16.26 -6.13 8.29
CA MET A 810 -17.28 -5.45 7.50
C MET A 810 -17.19 -5.70 6.00
N LEU A 811 -16.10 -6.33 5.54
CA LEU A 811 -15.89 -6.63 4.13
C LEU A 811 -16.82 -7.76 3.71
N ARG A 812 -17.50 -7.60 2.56
CA ARG A 812 -18.48 -8.56 2.07
C ARG A 812 -18.25 -8.90 0.61
N VAL A 813 -18.29 -10.17 0.26
CA VAL A 813 -18.29 -10.64 -1.13
C VAL A 813 -19.74 -10.73 -1.61
N VAL A 814 -20.01 -10.21 -2.82
CA VAL A 814 -21.39 -10.04 -3.34
C VAL A 814 -21.59 -10.72 -4.70
N ASP A 815 -20.52 -10.84 -5.50
CA ASP A 815 -20.58 -11.44 -6.84
C ASP A 815 -20.58 -12.98 -6.83
#